data_AF-A0A836XG07-F1
#
_entry.id   AF-A0A836XG07-F1
#
_cell.length_a   1.000
_cell.length_b   1.000
_cell.length_c   1.000
_cell.angle_alpha   90.00
_cell.angle_beta   90.00
_cell.angle_gamma   90.00
#
_symmetry.space_group_name_H-M   'P 1'
#
loop_
_entity.id
_entity.type
_entity.pdbx_description
1 polymer ?
#
loop_
_entity_poly.entity_id
_entity_poly.type
_entity_poly.pdbx_seq_one_letter_code
_entity_poly.pdbx_strand_id
1 'polypeptide(L)'
;MYALALFAVLTVLTSLASSAQNLSSEVHPGLLFSAEDVPQLKERIQREPYAIWWQTVLDRAQNVPTTFTEERTKVRFAKALAFAWLMTDDSAFADRALQVMQEVAFPPRGGDLGEPHNEGEVVAQYAVAYDILHTYAAANNPGALKEMRAILAEEAGRLWEGIELREIDLGIIKIVLRLHETPHIDNWHIRAYGGLGLAAMALSEHPGVKDQGTPQDWADRAFELVKGSLDFQIDALDGGYAEGPFYSRYAADVYLPYMFALRDRTGLNLFTDPKIKKMHDWSLNLRLPNGRRPNIDDGHLDDFYGHYLAAVYPDGGVHRWDWENNANGLYVREFSEMDAIALYDDSIAATEPTHGPSVFMPGAGDAVFRSDWSAEATYMLLRGEHGVARTGGFAHEHADETSFLIYAGGEMLALDAGYINFSNHDKVNEGRNHNVVLVDGQGPPRFTAFGQTIGGGNDAFILDSFTSSAGDYCEVDASYGGVELKRRVFFADRSYFIVADEITADGQEHDYEWRLHGNGGGTSGGAYSRGGTLARWAREGAALIAFLPEDHTGLVATDSDTIHSFDYLEEQTHTMLRVQQRGTDVRYLATLYPQVSGTPEANFETIEATGANALLVEVPGIPQNDITWVRAADAQSASVSGLTGGLISDAAFGYVRAFEGAIARFVVQDAAELANGDAVLFSASEKIDTSIELDAERFAGFVRGPGTGYQLSIPLQGRTLDDANFSGELLGVSTEDDLLVLEMAGKGDLVLHFSPPPPLRLHIEGRAGARLSLSPLRTRVGRSVTFEVFSFSAEDSSDLAPVAIADYQWEVPAALGEVTAKGALTLTKVSGVREDIVFRAGGAEATYNITVTPHSVVEVVIEPGSIVIEPGARQTFRAKALDRYGNVVPRSFGWHTVGGIGTIDTRSGSFVASDTPGEGWVIAVANILLVFSDTGTSVEGTGKVVVGAPRPEQYALHPNIPNPFNPSTLIRFDLPIVSQVQLTIYNALGQEIERLVEGSFAPGAHEVEWDASGHRSGIYFYELKADPYRGRQKMMLLR
;
A
#
# COMPACT_ATOMS: atom_id res chain seq x y z
N MET A 1 11.23 53.34 -22.05
CA MET A 1 12.44 52.74 -21.44
C MET A 1 13.28 51.94 -22.43
N TYR A 2 12.70 51.27 -23.43
CA TYR A 2 13.44 50.55 -24.49
C TYR A 2 14.41 51.40 -25.35
N ALA A 3 14.15 52.70 -25.52
CA ALA A 3 15.05 53.57 -26.30
C ALA A 3 16.34 53.99 -25.56
N LEU A 4 16.41 53.80 -24.24
CA LEU A 4 17.58 54.19 -23.42
C LEU A 4 18.53 53.02 -23.12
N ALA A 5 18.09 51.76 -23.30
CA ALA A 5 18.95 50.59 -23.18
C ALA A 5 19.82 50.38 -24.43
N LEU A 6 19.38 50.83 -25.61
CA LEU A 6 20.14 50.68 -26.86
C LEU A 6 21.44 51.51 -26.89
N PHE A 7 21.56 52.55 -26.05
CA PHE A 7 22.71 53.47 -26.08
C PHE A 7 23.88 53.04 -25.17
N ALA A 8 23.72 51.99 -24.37
CA ALA A 8 24.75 51.50 -23.44
C ALA A 8 25.53 50.27 -23.95
N VAL A 9 25.19 49.71 -25.12
CA VAL A 9 25.83 48.50 -25.68
C VAL A 9 26.84 48.85 -26.77
N LEU A 10 27.69 49.84 -26.51
CA LEU A 10 28.72 50.23 -27.48
C LEU A 10 30.04 50.54 -26.78
N THR A 11 30.58 49.57 -26.04
CA THR A 11 32.01 49.55 -25.74
C THR A 11 32.46 48.18 -25.20
N VAL A 12 33.63 47.73 -25.71
CA VAL A 12 34.43 46.53 -25.32
C VAL A 12 33.84 45.22 -25.88
N LEU A 13 34.47 44.52 -26.83
CA LEU A 13 35.78 43.87 -26.75
C LEU A 13 36.44 43.74 -28.13
N THR A 14 37.60 44.38 -28.31
CA THR A 14 38.65 43.82 -29.15
C THR A 14 39.50 42.91 -28.25
N SER A 15 39.29 41.60 -28.36
CA SER A 15 40.28 40.62 -27.89
C SER A 15 40.73 39.80 -29.09
N LEU A 16 42.05 39.62 -29.21
CA LEU A 16 42.66 38.74 -30.21
C LEU A 16 42.17 37.32 -29.93
N ALA A 17 41.20 36.84 -30.71
CA ALA A 17 40.70 35.48 -30.61
C ALA A 17 41.83 34.49 -30.96
N SER A 18 42.20 33.64 -30.00
CA SER A 18 42.79 32.35 -30.32
C SER A 18 41.69 31.48 -30.93
N SER A 19 41.99 30.80 -32.04
CA SER A 19 41.15 29.73 -32.61
C SER A 19 40.59 28.84 -31.50
N ALA A 20 39.27 28.71 -31.38
CA ALA A 20 38.63 27.88 -30.35
C ALA A 20 38.78 26.39 -30.69
N GLN A 21 38.90 26.09 -31.98
CA GLN A 21 39.17 24.75 -32.51
C GLN A 21 40.20 24.79 -33.63
N ASN A 22 40.87 23.68 -33.91
CA ASN A 22 41.75 23.53 -35.08
C ASN A 22 41.11 22.53 -36.03
N LEU A 23 40.71 22.97 -37.22
CA LEU A 23 40.21 22.05 -38.24
C LEU A 23 41.33 21.14 -38.76
N SER A 24 41.03 19.85 -38.85
CA SER A 24 41.87 18.88 -39.56
C SER A 24 41.72 19.05 -41.08
N SER A 25 42.65 18.46 -41.85
CA SER A 25 42.55 18.41 -43.31
C SER A 25 41.25 17.73 -43.75
N GLU A 26 40.76 18.11 -44.92
CA GLU A 26 39.51 17.63 -45.47
C GLU A 26 39.57 16.10 -45.71
N VAL A 27 38.58 15.38 -45.17
CA VAL A 27 38.45 13.92 -45.28
C VAL A 27 36.99 13.59 -45.51
N HIS A 28 36.72 12.71 -46.47
CA HIS A 28 35.38 12.36 -46.89
C HIS A 28 35.23 10.83 -47.13
N PRO A 29 34.23 10.16 -46.53
CA PRO A 29 33.36 10.66 -45.47
C PRO A 29 34.16 10.95 -44.19
N GLY A 30 33.72 11.94 -43.42
CA GLY A 30 34.34 12.34 -42.16
C GLY A 30 33.37 12.96 -41.15
N LEU A 31 32.11 13.23 -41.47
CA LEU A 31 31.20 13.86 -40.51
C LEU A 31 30.54 12.84 -39.55
N LEU A 32 29.82 11.85 -40.07
CA LEU A 32 29.14 10.84 -39.23
C LEU A 32 30.03 9.63 -38.91
N PHE A 33 30.93 9.30 -39.83
CA PHE A 33 31.83 8.16 -39.80
C PHE A 33 32.96 8.39 -40.81
N SER A 34 34.03 7.63 -40.70
CA SER A 34 35.17 7.66 -41.62
C SER A 34 35.03 6.64 -42.75
N ALA A 35 35.85 6.78 -43.79
CA ALA A 35 35.96 5.75 -44.84
C ALA A 35 36.38 4.36 -44.30
N GLU A 36 37.10 4.31 -43.18
CA GLU A 36 37.55 3.05 -42.55
C GLU A 36 36.39 2.29 -41.88
N ASP A 37 35.32 2.99 -41.49
CA ASP A 37 34.17 2.41 -40.81
C ASP A 37 33.19 1.73 -41.78
N VAL A 38 33.22 2.11 -43.07
CA VAL A 38 32.24 1.67 -44.08
C VAL A 38 32.10 0.13 -44.19
N PRO A 39 33.18 -0.69 -44.18
CA PRO A 39 33.05 -2.13 -44.18
C PRO A 39 32.27 -2.67 -42.98
N GLN A 40 32.48 -2.09 -41.78
CA GLN A 40 31.75 -2.47 -40.58
C GLN A 40 30.29 -2.03 -40.66
N LEU A 41 30.00 -0.84 -41.21
CA LEU A 41 28.62 -0.38 -41.42
C LEU A 41 27.85 -1.33 -42.37
N LYS A 42 28.50 -1.77 -43.46
CA LYS A 42 27.92 -2.77 -44.39
C LYS A 42 27.65 -4.11 -43.71
N GLU A 43 28.46 -4.51 -42.73
CA GLU A 43 28.18 -5.70 -41.90
C GLU A 43 27.02 -5.44 -40.93
N ARG A 44 26.99 -4.28 -40.25
CA ARG A 44 25.95 -3.91 -39.28
C ARG A 44 24.56 -4.00 -39.89
N ILE A 45 24.35 -3.41 -41.08
CA ILE A 45 23.04 -3.38 -41.73
C ILE A 45 22.48 -4.77 -42.11
N GLN A 46 23.25 -5.85 -41.95
CA GLN A 46 22.80 -7.23 -42.18
C GLN A 46 22.23 -7.90 -40.92
N ARG A 47 22.27 -7.25 -39.74
CA ARG A 47 21.79 -7.81 -38.47
C ARG A 47 20.90 -6.84 -37.71
N GLU A 48 20.03 -7.38 -36.87
CA GLU A 48 19.16 -6.57 -36.01
C GLU A 48 19.92 -5.88 -34.87
N PRO A 49 19.52 -4.67 -34.43
CA PRO A 49 18.38 -3.88 -34.94
C PRO A 49 18.70 -3.02 -36.19
N TYR A 50 19.97 -2.97 -36.62
CA TYR A 50 20.42 -2.14 -37.74
C TYR A 50 19.72 -2.47 -39.07
N ALA A 51 19.38 -3.75 -39.29
CA ALA A 51 18.71 -4.22 -40.49
C ALA A 51 17.32 -3.57 -40.68
N ILE A 52 16.54 -3.41 -39.61
CA ILE A 52 15.26 -2.69 -39.65
C ILE A 52 15.45 -1.23 -40.06
N TRP A 53 16.40 -0.52 -39.44
CA TRP A 53 16.68 0.88 -39.77
C TRP A 53 17.18 1.03 -41.20
N TRP A 54 18.07 0.13 -41.62
CA TRP A 54 18.57 0.10 -42.98
C TRP A 54 17.45 -0.12 -44.00
N GLN A 55 16.49 -1.01 -43.73
CA GLN A 55 15.36 -1.20 -44.61
C GLN A 55 14.54 0.09 -44.79
N THR A 56 14.30 0.85 -43.72
CA THR A 56 13.66 2.17 -43.78
C THR A 56 14.43 3.14 -44.67
N VAL A 57 15.77 3.19 -44.53
CA VAL A 57 16.63 4.05 -45.36
C VAL A 57 16.58 3.62 -46.83
N LEU A 58 16.68 2.33 -47.09
CA LEU A 58 16.69 1.76 -48.44
C LEU A 58 15.33 1.98 -49.13
N ASP A 59 14.22 1.75 -48.45
CA ASP A 59 12.88 2.00 -48.98
C ASP A 59 12.68 3.47 -49.34
N ARG A 60 13.15 4.38 -48.48
CA ARG A 60 13.15 5.83 -48.75
C ARG A 60 13.99 6.19 -49.97
N ALA A 61 15.18 5.59 -50.10
CA ALA A 61 16.07 5.81 -51.25
C ALA A 61 15.51 5.21 -52.56
N GLN A 62 14.74 4.13 -52.49
CA GLN A 62 14.06 3.53 -53.64
C GLN A 62 12.80 4.28 -54.07
N ASN A 63 12.13 4.95 -53.12
CA ASN A 63 10.84 5.60 -53.33
C ASN A 63 10.92 7.13 -53.19
N VAL A 64 11.95 7.74 -53.80
CA VAL A 64 12.13 9.20 -53.79
C VAL A 64 10.97 9.90 -54.51
N PRO A 65 10.31 10.89 -53.90
CA PRO A 65 9.28 11.67 -54.56
C PRO A 65 9.79 12.35 -55.85
N THR A 66 8.92 12.44 -56.86
CA THR A 66 9.19 13.23 -58.07
C THR A 66 9.09 14.73 -57.81
N THR A 67 8.36 15.13 -56.76
CA THR A 67 8.15 16.50 -56.31
C THR A 67 8.19 16.51 -54.80
N PHE A 68 8.84 17.52 -54.22
CA PHE A 68 8.97 17.68 -52.78
C PHE A 68 8.13 18.86 -52.29
N THR A 69 7.63 18.75 -51.07
CA THR A 69 6.80 19.78 -50.42
C THR A 69 7.64 20.88 -49.81
N GLU A 70 8.81 20.54 -49.25
CA GLU A 70 9.73 21.45 -48.58
C GLU A 70 11.20 21.12 -48.88
N GLU A 71 12.08 22.13 -48.84
CA GLU A 71 13.52 21.97 -49.09
C GLU A 71 14.20 21.07 -48.04
N ARG A 72 13.71 21.10 -46.79
CA ARG A 72 14.18 20.22 -45.72
C ARG A 72 13.95 18.74 -46.02
N THR A 73 12.80 18.41 -46.58
CA THR A 73 12.51 17.03 -47.00
C THR A 73 13.41 16.62 -48.16
N LYS A 74 13.69 17.50 -49.13
CA LYS A 74 14.63 17.19 -50.24
C LYS A 74 16.00 16.75 -49.72
N VAL A 75 16.60 17.53 -48.84
CA VAL A 75 17.96 17.25 -48.36
C VAL A 75 18.01 15.98 -47.49
N ARG A 76 16.95 15.69 -46.73
CA ARG A 76 16.82 14.44 -45.98
C ARG A 76 16.77 13.21 -46.91
N PHE A 77 16.06 13.30 -48.03
CA PHE A 77 16.08 12.27 -49.08
C PHE A 77 17.45 12.17 -49.77
N ALA A 78 18.11 13.30 -50.02
CA ALA A 78 19.47 13.30 -50.58
C ALA A 78 20.47 12.57 -49.67
N LYS A 79 20.42 12.80 -48.35
CA LYS A 79 21.22 12.08 -47.36
C LYS A 79 20.92 10.58 -47.37
N ALA A 80 19.65 10.19 -47.41
CA ALA A 80 19.25 8.78 -47.49
C ALA A 80 19.77 8.10 -48.77
N LEU A 81 19.67 8.76 -49.92
CA LEU A 81 20.22 8.28 -51.20
C LEU A 81 21.75 8.15 -51.15
N ALA A 82 22.44 9.16 -50.60
CA ALA A 82 23.89 9.15 -50.43
C ALA A 82 24.34 7.96 -49.56
N PHE A 83 23.68 7.76 -48.42
CA PHE A 83 23.95 6.63 -47.54
C PHE A 83 23.63 5.29 -48.22
N ALA A 84 22.52 5.21 -48.96
CA ALA A 84 22.13 4.00 -49.65
C ALA A 84 23.13 3.60 -50.75
N TRP A 85 23.64 4.57 -51.51
CA TRP A 85 24.75 4.33 -52.42
C TRP A 85 25.96 3.75 -51.69
N LEU A 86 26.39 4.39 -50.61
CA LEU A 86 27.59 3.95 -49.89
C LEU A 86 27.45 2.52 -49.34
N MET A 87 26.25 2.13 -48.91
CA MET A 87 25.97 0.80 -48.37
C MET A 87 25.79 -0.28 -49.46
N THR A 88 25.31 0.08 -50.65
CA THR A 88 24.96 -0.90 -51.73
C THR A 88 25.93 -0.92 -52.90
N ASP A 89 26.78 0.09 -53.03
CA ASP A 89 27.60 0.38 -54.21
C ASP A 89 26.79 0.63 -55.50
N ASP A 90 25.46 0.87 -55.41
CA ASP A 90 24.61 1.18 -56.55
C ASP A 90 24.70 2.66 -56.93
N SER A 91 25.37 2.93 -58.06
CA SER A 91 25.59 4.29 -58.58
C SER A 91 24.29 5.04 -58.89
N ALA A 92 23.17 4.35 -59.13
CA ALA A 92 21.89 4.99 -59.40
C ALA A 92 21.41 5.84 -58.20
N PHE A 93 21.67 5.39 -56.97
CA PHE A 93 21.35 6.17 -55.78
C PHE A 93 22.23 7.42 -55.68
N ALA A 94 23.54 7.31 -55.94
CA ALA A 94 24.42 8.47 -55.92
C ALA A 94 24.06 9.48 -57.01
N ASP A 95 23.79 9.04 -58.24
CA ASP A 95 23.39 9.92 -59.34
C ASP A 95 22.09 10.67 -59.01
N ARG A 96 21.10 9.99 -58.41
CA ARG A 96 19.87 10.64 -57.95
C ARG A 96 20.13 11.57 -56.78
N ALA A 97 21.01 11.21 -55.85
CA ALA A 97 21.39 12.07 -54.72
C ALA A 97 22.01 13.39 -55.21
N LEU A 98 22.96 13.31 -56.14
CA LEU A 98 23.58 14.49 -56.77
C LEU A 98 22.52 15.39 -57.42
N GLN A 99 21.58 14.80 -58.15
CA GLN A 99 20.49 15.56 -58.76
C GLN A 99 19.63 16.27 -57.70
N VAL A 100 19.18 15.57 -56.66
CA VAL A 100 18.36 16.16 -55.59
C VAL A 100 19.12 17.27 -54.87
N MET A 101 20.42 17.08 -54.59
CA MET A 101 21.27 18.10 -53.96
C MET A 101 21.42 19.38 -54.80
N GLN A 102 21.43 19.27 -56.13
CA GLN A 102 21.45 20.44 -57.03
C GLN A 102 20.08 21.13 -57.13
N GLU A 103 18.99 20.42 -56.81
CA GLU A 103 17.61 20.93 -56.79
C GLU A 103 17.22 21.62 -55.47
N VAL A 104 18.08 21.55 -54.44
CA VAL A 104 17.86 22.25 -53.16
C VAL A 104 18.05 23.75 -53.35
N ALA A 105 17.02 24.53 -53.01
CA ALA A 105 17.04 25.98 -53.08
C ALA A 105 17.26 26.59 -51.69
N PHE A 106 18.27 27.45 -51.58
CA PHE A 106 18.56 28.20 -50.36
C PHE A 106 18.30 29.71 -50.58
N PRO A 107 17.94 30.48 -49.55
CA PRO A 107 17.89 31.93 -49.62
C PRO A 107 19.23 32.54 -50.08
N PRO A 108 19.25 33.56 -50.95
CA PRO A 108 18.12 34.28 -51.53
C PRO A 108 17.59 33.65 -52.84
N ARG A 109 18.15 32.51 -53.28
CA ARG A 109 17.80 31.85 -54.56
C ARG A 109 16.39 31.27 -54.59
N GLY A 110 15.70 31.24 -53.45
CA GLY A 110 14.33 30.75 -53.28
C GLY A 110 14.27 29.68 -52.19
N GLY A 111 13.18 28.92 -52.15
CA GLY A 111 12.95 27.86 -51.15
C GLY A 111 12.05 28.31 -50.00
N ASP A 112 11.62 27.36 -49.18
CA ASP A 112 10.69 27.55 -48.06
C ASP A 112 11.38 27.50 -46.69
N LEU A 113 12.69 27.75 -46.66
CA LEU A 113 13.47 27.61 -45.43
C LEU A 113 13.09 28.66 -44.38
N GLY A 114 12.96 29.93 -44.77
CA GLY A 114 12.23 31.04 -44.11
C GLY A 114 12.62 31.44 -42.67
N GLU A 115 12.96 30.48 -41.83
CA GLU A 115 13.27 30.59 -40.41
C GLU A 115 14.68 30.02 -40.15
N PRO A 116 15.46 30.64 -39.23
CA PRO A 116 16.86 30.28 -39.05
C PRO A 116 17.14 28.82 -38.69
N HIS A 117 16.28 28.22 -37.86
CA HIS A 117 16.46 26.84 -37.40
C HIS A 117 16.22 25.80 -38.52
N ASN A 118 15.37 26.10 -39.50
CA ASN A 118 15.15 25.27 -40.68
C ASN A 118 16.34 25.38 -41.64
N GLU A 119 16.82 26.59 -41.89
CA GLU A 119 18.01 26.83 -42.71
C GLU A 119 19.24 26.10 -42.16
N GLY A 120 19.45 26.19 -40.84
CA GLY A 120 20.48 25.44 -40.13
C GLY A 120 20.43 23.93 -40.34
N GLU A 121 19.25 23.34 -40.17
CA GLU A 121 19.05 21.92 -40.38
C GLU A 121 19.35 21.53 -41.84
N VAL A 122 18.88 22.31 -42.81
CA VAL A 122 19.12 21.97 -44.22
C VAL A 122 20.59 22.05 -44.56
N VAL A 123 21.33 23.04 -44.06
CA VAL A 123 22.79 23.10 -44.19
C VAL A 123 23.46 21.89 -43.53
N ALA A 124 23.02 21.50 -42.33
CA ALA A 124 23.54 20.33 -41.61
C ALA A 124 23.39 19.04 -42.44
N GLN A 125 22.18 18.76 -42.92
CA GLN A 125 21.90 17.56 -43.72
C GLN A 125 22.60 17.62 -45.09
N TYR A 126 22.71 18.80 -45.69
CA TYR A 126 23.43 19.00 -46.96
C TYR A 126 24.92 18.72 -46.79
N ALA A 127 25.53 19.20 -45.71
CA ALA A 127 26.92 18.94 -45.39
C ALA A 127 27.20 17.44 -45.25
N VAL A 128 26.33 16.70 -44.57
CA VAL A 128 26.46 15.23 -44.42
C VAL A 128 26.28 14.50 -45.75
N ALA A 129 25.27 14.86 -46.55
CA ALA A 129 25.07 14.26 -47.86
C ALA A 129 26.25 14.55 -48.82
N TYR A 130 26.75 15.79 -48.81
CA TYR A 130 27.94 16.22 -49.54
C TYR A 130 29.18 15.40 -49.13
N ASP A 131 29.41 15.28 -47.83
CA ASP A 131 30.53 14.53 -47.25
C ASP A 131 30.53 13.06 -47.70
N ILE A 132 29.36 12.41 -47.67
CA ILE A 132 29.21 11.03 -48.15
C ILE A 132 29.47 10.95 -49.66
N LEU A 133 28.84 11.81 -50.47
CA LEU A 133 28.92 11.75 -51.94
C LEU A 133 30.25 12.24 -52.53
N HIS A 134 31.10 12.91 -51.74
CA HIS A 134 32.25 13.65 -52.23
C HIS A 134 33.14 12.81 -53.16
N THR A 135 33.55 11.62 -52.72
CA THR A 135 34.47 10.76 -53.46
C THR A 135 33.85 10.24 -54.76
N TYR A 136 32.56 9.90 -54.75
CA TYR A 136 31.81 9.52 -55.94
C TYR A 136 31.72 10.66 -56.94
N ALA A 137 31.33 11.85 -56.48
CA ALA A 137 31.17 13.02 -57.32
C ALA A 137 32.51 13.45 -57.93
N ALA A 138 33.61 13.39 -57.16
CA ALA A 138 34.96 13.67 -57.65
C ALA A 138 35.37 12.77 -58.82
N ALA A 139 34.97 11.49 -58.77
CA ALA A 139 35.30 10.51 -59.80
C ALA A 139 34.37 10.56 -61.02
N ASN A 140 33.06 10.78 -60.81
CA ASN A 140 32.03 10.54 -61.83
C ASN A 140 31.34 11.82 -62.33
N ASN A 141 31.24 12.86 -61.49
CA ASN A 141 30.62 14.13 -61.86
C ASN A 141 31.31 15.33 -61.17
N PRO A 142 32.53 15.71 -61.60
CA PRO A 142 33.28 16.81 -60.99
C PRO A 142 32.56 18.17 -61.09
N GLY A 143 31.67 18.32 -62.07
CA GLY A 143 30.83 19.52 -62.22
C GLY A 143 29.82 19.64 -61.08
N ALA A 144 29.09 18.57 -60.78
CA ALA A 144 28.18 18.52 -59.63
C ALA A 144 28.92 18.69 -58.31
N LEU A 145 30.11 18.07 -58.14
CA LEU A 145 30.92 18.28 -56.94
C LEU A 145 31.26 19.76 -56.73
N LYS A 146 31.74 20.43 -57.80
CA LYS A 146 32.09 21.85 -57.74
C LYS A 146 30.87 22.72 -57.39
N GLU A 147 29.72 22.40 -57.96
CA GLU A 147 28.47 23.13 -57.68
C GLU A 147 28.00 22.93 -56.24
N MET A 148 27.89 21.70 -55.75
CA MET A 148 27.50 21.42 -54.37
C MET A 148 28.48 22.04 -53.36
N ARG A 149 29.79 21.97 -53.63
CA ARG A 149 30.82 22.60 -52.79
C ARG A 149 30.65 24.12 -52.74
N ALA A 150 30.34 24.75 -53.86
CA ALA A 150 30.08 26.19 -53.91
C ALA A 150 28.78 26.56 -53.17
N ILE A 151 27.71 25.78 -53.34
CA ILE A 151 26.44 25.96 -52.62
C ILE A 151 26.67 25.88 -51.11
N LEU A 152 27.32 24.81 -50.63
CA LEU A 152 27.57 24.62 -49.21
C LEU A 152 28.45 25.74 -48.63
N ALA A 153 29.45 26.21 -49.39
CA ALA A 153 30.30 27.32 -48.97
C ALA A 153 29.54 28.65 -48.90
N GLU A 154 28.66 28.94 -49.87
CA GLU A 154 27.80 30.13 -49.87
C GLU A 154 26.87 30.14 -48.65
N GLU A 155 26.23 29.02 -48.35
CA GLU A 155 25.35 28.92 -47.18
C GLU A 155 26.10 28.97 -45.86
N ALA A 156 27.28 28.35 -45.76
CA ALA A 156 28.13 28.48 -44.58
C ALA A 156 28.56 29.94 -44.36
N GLY A 157 28.98 30.63 -45.44
CA GLY A 157 29.29 32.05 -45.40
C GLY A 157 28.10 32.92 -44.95
N ARG A 158 26.89 32.61 -45.42
CA ARG A 158 25.66 33.32 -45.05
C ARG A 158 25.25 33.08 -43.60
N LEU A 159 25.33 31.85 -43.10
CA LEU A 159 25.09 31.54 -41.70
C LEU A 159 26.11 32.24 -40.78
N TRP A 160 27.37 32.31 -41.20
CA TRP A 160 28.43 33.02 -40.48
C TRP A 160 28.22 34.54 -40.46
N GLU A 161 27.86 35.13 -41.59
CA GLU A 161 27.45 36.54 -41.68
C GLU A 161 26.23 36.82 -40.79
N GLY A 162 25.35 35.83 -40.63
CA GLY A 162 24.23 35.81 -39.71
C GLY A 162 22.89 36.02 -40.42
N ILE A 163 21.92 35.17 -40.09
CA ILE A 163 20.56 35.25 -40.65
C ILE A 163 19.87 36.51 -40.14
N GLU A 164 19.29 37.28 -41.07
CA GLU A 164 18.58 38.52 -40.77
C GLU A 164 17.18 38.22 -40.23
N LEU A 165 16.89 38.63 -39.00
CA LEU A 165 15.59 38.42 -38.36
C LEU A 165 14.64 39.58 -38.62
N ARG A 166 15.16 40.82 -38.56
CA ARG A 166 14.37 42.03 -38.69
C ARG A 166 15.20 43.20 -39.17
N GLU A 167 14.61 43.99 -40.07
CA GLU A 167 15.10 45.33 -40.43
C GLU A 167 14.29 46.40 -39.67
N ILE A 168 14.97 47.30 -38.98
CA ILE A 168 14.40 48.50 -38.37
C ILE A 168 14.89 49.70 -39.15
N ASP A 169 13.99 50.33 -39.90
CA ASP A 169 14.27 51.57 -40.64
C ASP A 169 13.94 52.80 -39.79
N LEU A 170 14.97 53.54 -39.37
CA LEU A 170 14.85 54.80 -38.62
C LEU A 170 14.93 56.04 -39.53
N GLY A 171 14.78 55.87 -40.86
CA GLY A 171 14.74 56.91 -41.88
C GLY A 171 16.11 57.44 -42.32
N ILE A 172 17.09 57.51 -41.42
CA ILE A 172 18.50 57.88 -41.70
C ILE A 172 19.49 56.75 -41.42
N ILE A 173 19.07 55.74 -40.65
CA ILE A 173 19.86 54.57 -40.28
C ILE A 173 18.95 53.34 -40.42
N LYS A 174 19.46 52.32 -41.10
CA LYS A 174 18.86 50.98 -41.07
C LYS A 174 19.63 50.13 -40.07
N ILE A 175 18.93 49.53 -39.12
CA ILE A 175 19.48 48.55 -38.19
C ILE A 175 18.95 47.18 -38.60
N VAL A 176 19.86 46.28 -38.98
CA VAL A 176 19.53 44.88 -39.26
C VAL A 176 19.89 44.08 -38.01
N LEU A 177 18.91 43.40 -37.42
CA LEU A 177 19.13 42.48 -36.30
C LEU A 177 19.40 41.09 -36.87
N ARG A 178 20.60 40.55 -36.61
CA ARG A 178 20.96 39.19 -37.03
C ARG A 178 20.85 38.22 -35.86
N LEU A 179 20.65 36.94 -36.15
CA LEU A 179 20.47 35.90 -35.13
C LEU A 179 21.64 35.88 -34.13
N HIS A 180 22.89 35.73 -34.57
CA HIS A 180 24.05 35.73 -33.65
C HIS A 180 24.23 37.01 -32.82
N GLU A 181 23.51 38.09 -33.11
CA GLU A 181 23.57 39.35 -32.36
C GLU A 181 22.45 39.43 -31.31
N THR A 182 21.53 38.45 -31.26
CA THR A 182 20.44 38.47 -30.29
C THR A 182 20.94 38.10 -28.89
N PRO A 183 20.46 38.81 -27.85
CA PRO A 183 20.90 38.57 -26.47
C PRO A 183 20.31 37.29 -25.87
N HIS A 184 19.20 36.80 -26.42
CA HIS A 184 18.57 35.54 -26.05
C HIS A 184 19.02 34.47 -27.03
N ILE A 185 19.65 33.41 -26.52
CA ILE A 185 20.26 32.36 -27.32
C ILE A 185 19.53 31.03 -27.01
N ASP A 186 18.99 30.40 -28.05
CA ASP A 186 17.93 29.39 -27.97
C ASP A 186 18.14 28.23 -28.96
N ASN A 187 17.14 27.37 -29.13
CA ASN A 187 17.19 26.27 -30.11
C ASN A 187 17.47 26.74 -31.55
N TRP A 188 17.09 27.97 -31.95
CA TRP A 188 17.39 28.48 -33.29
C TRP A 188 18.90 28.65 -33.49
N HIS A 189 19.59 29.15 -32.47
CA HIS A 189 21.04 29.30 -32.50
C HIS A 189 21.73 27.94 -32.57
N ILE A 190 21.33 27.00 -31.73
CA ILE A 190 21.93 25.65 -31.71
C ILE A 190 21.81 24.98 -33.09
N ARG A 191 20.64 25.07 -33.71
CA ARG A 191 20.36 24.41 -35.00
C ARG A 191 21.02 25.13 -36.17
N ALA A 192 20.97 26.47 -36.22
CA ALA A 192 21.66 27.27 -37.23
C ALA A 192 23.17 27.03 -37.21
N TYR A 193 23.78 27.17 -36.03
CA TYR A 193 25.22 27.16 -35.88
C TYR A 193 25.81 25.75 -35.78
N GLY A 194 25.05 24.75 -35.35
CA GLY A 194 25.42 23.34 -35.53
C GLY A 194 25.53 22.94 -37.01
N GLY A 195 24.61 23.43 -37.85
CA GLY A 195 24.70 23.29 -39.30
C GLY A 195 25.93 23.99 -39.90
N LEU A 196 26.22 25.22 -39.46
CA LEU A 196 27.46 25.92 -39.83
C LEU A 196 28.71 25.11 -39.46
N GLY A 197 28.74 24.52 -38.27
CA GLY A 197 29.87 23.71 -37.79
C GLY A 197 30.11 22.46 -38.63
N LEU A 198 29.04 21.73 -38.99
CA LEU A 198 29.15 20.58 -39.91
C LEU A 198 29.64 21.00 -41.30
N ALA A 199 29.12 22.11 -41.84
CA ALA A 199 29.58 22.64 -43.12
C ALA A 199 31.06 23.06 -43.08
N ALA A 200 31.50 23.69 -42.00
CA ALA A 200 32.89 24.09 -41.80
C ALA A 200 33.85 22.89 -41.80
N MET A 201 33.48 21.81 -41.11
CA MET A 201 34.29 20.57 -41.09
C MET A 201 34.32 19.88 -42.45
N ALA A 202 33.20 19.83 -43.16
CA ALA A 202 33.10 19.30 -44.52
C ALA A 202 33.78 20.16 -45.59
N LEU A 203 34.12 21.41 -45.27
CA LEU A 203 34.77 22.35 -46.18
C LEU A 203 36.13 22.83 -45.66
N SER A 204 36.77 22.09 -44.77
CA SER A 204 37.98 22.53 -44.03
C SER A 204 39.12 23.05 -44.91
N GLU A 205 39.25 22.60 -46.17
CA GLU A 205 40.25 23.08 -47.14
C GLU A 205 39.70 24.11 -48.17
N HIS A 206 38.44 24.50 -48.07
CA HIS A 206 37.85 25.53 -48.94
C HIS A 206 38.46 26.91 -48.64
N PRO A 207 38.72 27.78 -49.63
CA PRO A 207 39.29 29.12 -49.41
C PRO A 207 38.36 30.12 -48.69
N GLY A 208 37.18 29.68 -48.24
CA GLY A 208 36.10 30.55 -47.74
C GLY A 208 35.33 31.27 -48.84
N VAL A 209 34.38 32.10 -48.42
CA VAL A 209 33.62 33.00 -49.30
C VAL A 209 34.08 34.43 -49.03
N LYS A 210 34.29 35.21 -50.10
CA LYS A 210 34.81 36.56 -49.98
C LYS A 210 33.89 37.40 -49.09
N ASP A 211 34.49 38.07 -48.10
CA ASP A 211 33.81 38.91 -47.11
C ASP A 211 32.85 38.16 -46.15
N GLN A 212 32.85 36.81 -46.19
CA GLN A 212 31.98 35.94 -45.39
C GLN A 212 32.76 34.85 -44.63
N GLY A 213 34.04 35.09 -44.34
CA GLY A 213 34.88 34.21 -43.52
C GLY A 213 35.41 32.96 -44.23
N THR A 214 36.34 32.29 -43.55
CA THR A 214 36.94 31.00 -43.92
C THR A 214 36.28 29.85 -43.16
N PRO A 215 36.48 28.58 -43.57
CA PRO A 215 36.01 27.44 -42.79
C PRO A 215 36.45 27.45 -41.33
N GLN A 216 37.65 27.95 -41.03
CA GLN A 216 38.11 28.10 -39.64
C GLN A 216 37.28 29.14 -38.88
N ASP A 217 36.97 30.29 -39.49
CA ASP A 217 36.11 31.32 -38.89
C ASP A 217 34.67 30.80 -38.69
N TRP A 218 34.16 30.00 -39.63
CA TRP A 218 32.86 29.34 -39.55
C TRP A 218 32.81 28.36 -38.39
N ALA A 219 33.85 27.55 -38.26
CA ALA A 219 33.98 26.60 -37.17
C ALA A 219 34.02 27.35 -35.83
N ASP A 220 34.91 28.32 -35.64
CA ASP A 220 35.03 29.04 -34.37
C ASP A 220 33.69 29.69 -33.95
N ARG A 221 32.97 30.29 -34.90
CA ARG A 221 31.62 30.84 -34.67
C ARG A 221 30.61 29.76 -34.26
N ALA A 222 30.64 28.61 -34.95
CA ALA A 222 29.75 27.51 -34.64
C ALA A 222 29.97 26.99 -33.21
N PHE A 223 31.22 26.79 -32.81
CA PHE A 223 31.56 26.34 -31.46
C PHE A 223 31.12 27.35 -30.40
N GLU A 224 31.44 28.63 -30.60
CA GLU A 224 31.05 29.72 -29.69
C GLU A 224 29.54 29.74 -29.46
N LEU A 225 28.75 29.72 -30.54
CA LEU A 225 27.31 29.87 -30.42
C LEU A 225 26.63 28.58 -29.97
N VAL A 226 27.02 27.40 -30.44
CA VAL A 226 26.41 26.14 -29.96
C VAL A 226 26.72 25.94 -28.48
N LYS A 227 27.99 26.08 -28.06
CA LYS A 227 28.35 25.94 -26.65
C LYS A 227 27.72 27.02 -25.78
N GLY A 228 27.75 28.27 -26.25
CA GLY A 228 27.12 29.40 -25.56
C GLY A 228 25.61 29.23 -25.39
N SER A 229 24.92 28.71 -26.40
CA SER A 229 23.48 28.39 -26.32
C SER A 229 23.21 27.32 -25.27
N LEU A 230 23.97 26.21 -25.31
CA LEU A 230 23.82 25.14 -24.31
C LEU A 230 24.12 25.66 -22.89
N ASP A 231 25.14 26.50 -22.71
CA ASP A 231 25.43 27.12 -21.42
C ASP A 231 24.36 28.09 -20.93
N PHE A 232 23.65 28.75 -21.85
CA PHE A 232 22.56 29.67 -21.56
C PHE A 232 21.28 28.93 -21.19
N GLN A 233 21.00 27.80 -21.86
CA GLN A 233 19.77 27.03 -21.71
C GLN A 233 19.80 26.01 -20.56
N ILE A 234 20.99 25.57 -20.15
CA ILE A 234 21.14 24.48 -19.18
C ILE A 234 21.38 25.03 -17.76
N ASP A 235 20.50 24.66 -16.83
CA ASP A 235 20.75 24.85 -15.40
C ASP A 235 22.01 24.08 -14.96
N ALA A 236 22.86 24.74 -14.18
CA ALA A 236 24.15 24.20 -13.79
C ALA A 236 24.05 23.14 -12.67
N LEU A 237 22.99 23.19 -11.86
CA LEU A 237 22.85 22.34 -10.69
C LEU A 237 22.39 20.94 -11.08
N ASP A 238 21.29 20.84 -11.83
CA ASP A 238 20.64 19.57 -12.15
C ASP A 238 20.44 19.33 -13.65
N GLY A 239 20.71 20.33 -14.51
CA GLY A 239 20.73 20.16 -15.96
C GLY A 239 19.42 20.47 -16.67
N GLY A 240 18.43 21.08 -16.00
CA GLY A 240 17.18 21.49 -16.63
C GLY A 240 17.42 22.30 -17.91
N TYR A 241 16.72 21.96 -19.00
CA TYR A 241 16.79 22.68 -20.26
C TYR A 241 15.61 23.63 -20.37
N ALA A 242 15.89 24.93 -20.47
CA ALA A 242 14.92 25.98 -20.23
C ALA A 242 13.74 26.06 -21.22
N GLU A 243 13.88 25.62 -22.47
CA GLU A 243 12.72 25.50 -23.40
C GLU A 243 11.93 24.20 -23.25
N GLY A 244 12.19 23.44 -22.18
CA GLY A 244 11.54 22.17 -21.89
C GLY A 244 12.09 20.96 -22.67
N PRO A 245 11.59 19.75 -22.35
CA PRO A 245 12.11 18.49 -22.88
C PRO A 245 11.94 18.36 -24.39
N PHE A 246 10.85 18.89 -24.96
CA PHE A 246 10.60 18.82 -26.40
C PHE A 246 11.62 19.61 -27.22
N TYR A 247 11.93 20.85 -26.83
CA TYR A 247 12.93 21.66 -27.55
C TYR A 247 14.35 21.23 -27.27
N SER A 248 14.63 20.65 -26.09
CA SER A 248 15.92 19.98 -25.85
C SER A 248 16.18 18.85 -26.87
N ARG A 249 15.15 18.06 -27.18
CA ARG A 249 15.16 17.01 -28.20
C ARG A 249 15.21 17.60 -29.61
N TYR A 250 14.45 18.67 -29.88
CA TYR A 250 14.48 19.36 -31.17
C TYR A 250 15.85 19.93 -31.50
N ALA A 251 16.54 20.52 -30.54
CA ALA A 251 17.92 20.95 -30.71
C ALA A 251 18.87 19.77 -30.99
N ALA A 252 18.61 18.61 -30.36
CA ALA A 252 19.44 17.41 -30.45
C ALA A 252 19.52 16.81 -31.86
N ASP A 253 18.51 17.04 -32.71
CA ASP A 253 18.52 16.65 -34.12
C ASP A 253 19.75 17.20 -34.89
N VAL A 254 20.34 18.30 -34.41
CA VAL A 254 21.51 18.94 -35.04
C VAL A 254 22.74 18.94 -34.13
N TYR A 255 22.59 19.27 -32.84
CA TYR A 255 23.77 19.38 -31.98
C TYR A 255 24.44 18.04 -31.71
N LEU A 256 23.70 16.93 -31.64
CA LEU A 256 24.32 15.62 -31.39
C LEU A 256 25.23 15.22 -32.56
N PRO A 257 24.76 15.18 -33.83
CA PRO A 257 25.66 14.95 -34.97
C PRO A 257 26.85 15.92 -35.02
N TYR A 258 26.62 17.21 -34.73
CA TYR A 258 27.70 18.20 -34.65
C TYR A 258 28.72 17.87 -33.55
N MET A 259 28.29 17.47 -32.36
CA MET A 259 29.18 17.13 -31.24
C MET A 259 30.00 15.86 -31.51
N PHE A 260 29.42 14.86 -32.16
CA PHE A 260 30.17 13.68 -32.63
C PHE A 260 31.25 14.09 -33.65
N ALA A 261 30.86 14.83 -34.69
CA ALA A 261 31.80 15.32 -35.69
C ALA A 261 32.89 16.22 -35.06
N LEU A 262 32.53 17.11 -34.14
CA LEU A 262 33.46 17.98 -33.42
C LEU A 262 34.50 17.15 -32.67
N ARG A 263 34.06 16.14 -31.89
CA ARG A 263 34.94 15.21 -31.17
C ARG A 263 35.89 14.50 -32.11
N ASP A 264 35.38 13.93 -33.20
CA ASP A 264 36.14 13.03 -34.06
C ASP A 264 37.06 13.80 -35.03
N ARG A 265 36.71 15.03 -35.40
CA ARG A 265 37.45 15.86 -36.36
C ARG A 265 38.40 16.86 -35.73
N THR A 266 38.17 17.24 -34.48
CA THR A 266 38.99 18.27 -33.77
C THR A 266 39.57 17.78 -32.45
N GLY A 267 39.04 16.69 -31.88
CA GLY A 267 39.40 16.21 -30.54
C GLY A 267 38.65 16.91 -29.40
N LEU A 268 37.84 17.95 -29.67
CA LEU A 268 37.03 18.62 -28.67
C LEU A 268 35.77 17.80 -28.34
N ASN A 269 35.71 17.25 -27.13
CA ASN A 269 34.62 16.38 -26.70
C ASN A 269 33.65 17.08 -25.74
N LEU A 270 32.59 17.69 -26.28
CA LEU A 270 31.55 18.34 -25.47
C LEU A 270 30.73 17.37 -24.60
N PHE A 271 30.72 16.06 -24.89
CA PHE A 271 30.08 15.09 -24.01
C PHE A 271 30.77 14.98 -22.63
N THR A 272 32.00 15.47 -22.50
CA THR A 272 32.70 15.53 -21.20
C THR A 272 32.33 16.74 -20.36
N ASP A 273 31.54 17.67 -20.89
CA ASP A 273 31.03 18.81 -20.12
C ASP A 273 29.99 18.32 -19.09
N PRO A 274 30.21 18.56 -17.77
CA PRO A 274 29.29 18.13 -16.74
C PRO A 274 27.87 18.68 -16.88
N LYS A 275 27.70 19.91 -17.39
CA LYS A 275 26.36 20.50 -17.60
C LYS A 275 25.59 19.73 -18.66
N ILE A 276 26.24 19.42 -19.79
CA ILE A 276 25.62 18.69 -20.89
C ILE A 276 25.27 17.26 -20.45
N LYS A 277 26.13 16.59 -19.68
CA LYS A 277 25.76 15.29 -19.09
C LYS A 277 24.53 15.42 -18.19
N LYS A 278 24.52 16.38 -17.26
CA LYS A 278 23.38 16.61 -16.37
C LYS A 278 22.08 16.86 -17.14
N MET A 279 22.12 17.60 -18.25
CA MET A 279 20.95 17.81 -19.11
C MET A 279 20.44 16.49 -19.72
N HIS A 280 21.33 15.61 -20.16
CA HIS A 280 20.93 14.30 -20.64
C HIS A 280 20.37 13.40 -19.51
N ASP A 281 20.95 13.47 -18.31
CA ASP A 281 20.46 12.77 -17.11
C ASP A 281 19.10 13.35 -16.66
N TRP A 282 18.90 14.66 -16.72
CA TRP A 282 17.64 15.35 -16.44
C TRP A 282 16.51 14.85 -17.35
N SER A 283 16.76 14.78 -18.66
CA SER A 283 15.80 14.20 -19.61
C SER A 283 15.43 12.76 -19.21
N LEU A 284 16.41 11.92 -18.83
CA LEU A 284 16.17 10.57 -18.33
C LEU A 284 15.31 10.57 -17.05
N ASN A 285 15.57 11.47 -16.11
CA ASN A 285 14.85 11.53 -14.84
C ASN A 285 13.37 11.90 -15.05
N LEU A 286 13.07 12.79 -16.00
CA LEU A 286 11.70 13.20 -16.40
C LEU A 286 10.87 12.12 -17.11
N ARG A 287 11.50 11.02 -17.57
CA ARG A 287 10.87 9.94 -18.32
C ARG A 287 9.51 9.51 -17.72
N LEU A 288 8.43 9.59 -18.47
CA LEU A 288 7.16 8.95 -18.12
C LEU A 288 7.33 7.42 -18.11
N PRO A 289 6.53 6.65 -17.35
CA PRO A 289 6.66 5.19 -17.30
C PRO A 289 6.62 4.48 -18.68
N ASN A 290 5.93 5.05 -19.67
CA ASN A 290 5.95 4.57 -21.06
C ASN A 290 7.24 4.87 -21.85
N GLY A 291 8.22 5.51 -21.22
CA GLY A 291 9.50 5.87 -21.79
C GLY A 291 9.58 7.19 -22.56
N ARG A 292 8.47 7.89 -22.73
CA ARG A 292 8.41 9.22 -23.36
C ARG A 292 8.72 10.33 -22.34
N ARG A 293 8.83 11.58 -22.79
CA ARG A 293 9.01 12.77 -21.96
C ARG A 293 7.69 13.52 -21.81
N PRO A 294 7.48 14.20 -20.67
CA PRO A 294 6.26 14.94 -20.39
C PRO A 294 6.07 16.12 -21.37
N ASN A 295 4.81 16.47 -21.62
CA ASN A 295 4.38 17.58 -22.48
C ASN A 295 4.24 18.88 -21.69
N ILE A 296 5.30 19.25 -20.96
CA ILE A 296 5.41 20.53 -20.23
C ILE A 296 5.97 21.61 -21.15
N ASP A 297 5.77 22.87 -20.78
CA ASP A 297 6.15 24.05 -21.58
C ASP A 297 5.54 23.96 -23.00
N ASP A 298 6.18 24.58 -24.00
CA ASP A 298 5.85 24.36 -25.41
C ASP A 298 6.29 22.95 -25.91
N GLY A 299 5.88 21.89 -25.19
CA GLY A 299 6.23 20.51 -25.46
C GLY A 299 5.07 19.58 -25.83
N HIS A 300 5.37 18.64 -26.71
CA HIS A 300 4.57 17.43 -26.95
C HIS A 300 5.14 16.26 -26.14
N LEU A 301 4.38 15.16 -26.02
CA LEU A 301 4.96 13.90 -25.57
C LEU A 301 6.03 13.46 -26.57
N ASP A 302 7.23 13.12 -26.13
CA ASP A 302 8.33 12.86 -27.09
C ASP A 302 9.37 11.85 -26.59
N ASP A 303 10.19 11.35 -27.50
CA ASP A 303 11.26 10.38 -27.23
C ASP A 303 12.61 11.07 -27.19
N PHE A 304 13.58 10.57 -26.42
CA PHE A 304 14.95 11.09 -26.41
C PHE A 304 15.97 10.11 -27.00
N TYR A 305 17.11 10.63 -27.45
CA TYR A 305 18.14 9.89 -28.19
C TYR A 305 19.03 8.97 -27.33
N GLY A 306 18.42 8.09 -26.52
CA GLY A 306 19.14 7.22 -25.60
C GLY A 306 20.17 6.29 -26.28
N HIS A 307 19.92 5.86 -27.52
CA HIS A 307 20.85 5.03 -28.31
C HIS A 307 22.15 5.76 -28.68
N TYR A 308 22.13 7.08 -28.90
CA TYR A 308 23.35 7.86 -29.13
C TYR A 308 24.14 8.03 -27.84
N LEU A 309 23.42 8.35 -26.76
CA LEU A 309 24.03 8.67 -25.47
C LEU A 309 24.67 7.45 -24.82
N ALA A 310 24.15 6.25 -25.09
CA ALA A 310 24.72 5.00 -24.62
C ALA A 310 26.19 4.81 -25.02
N ALA A 311 26.60 5.33 -26.19
CA ALA A 311 27.94 5.15 -26.74
C ALA A 311 28.97 6.19 -26.24
N VAL A 312 28.53 7.27 -25.57
CA VAL A 312 29.41 8.38 -25.19
C VAL A 312 29.67 8.49 -23.69
N TYR A 313 28.79 7.91 -22.86
CA TYR A 313 28.89 8.00 -21.42
C TYR A 313 29.40 6.69 -20.78
N PRO A 314 30.25 6.76 -19.73
CA PRO A 314 30.70 5.59 -19.00
C PRO A 314 29.56 4.75 -18.40
N ASP A 315 28.47 5.41 -17.99
CA ASP A 315 27.22 4.85 -17.47
C ASP A 315 26.16 4.68 -18.56
N GLY A 316 26.54 4.71 -19.85
CA GLY A 316 25.63 4.73 -21.00
C GLY A 316 24.61 3.59 -21.09
N GLY A 317 24.80 2.51 -20.31
CA GLY A 317 23.80 1.46 -20.14
C GLY A 317 22.42 1.97 -19.69
N VAL A 318 22.35 3.07 -18.92
CA VAL A 318 21.08 3.69 -18.50
C VAL A 318 20.34 4.35 -19.66
N HIS A 319 21.06 5.01 -20.57
CA HIS A 319 20.46 5.59 -21.77
C HIS A 319 20.06 4.51 -22.79
N ARG A 320 20.79 3.39 -22.84
CA ARG A 320 20.33 2.23 -23.62
C ARG A 320 19.06 1.62 -23.03
N TRP A 321 18.99 1.44 -21.72
CA TRP A 321 17.78 0.94 -21.05
C TRP A 321 16.59 1.87 -21.27
N ASP A 322 16.78 3.18 -21.17
CA ASP A 322 15.76 4.20 -21.48
C ASP A 322 15.19 3.98 -22.88
N TRP A 323 16.07 3.90 -23.87
CA TRP A 323 15.67 3.69 -25.24
C TRP A 323 14.96 2.34 -25.47
N GLU A 324 15.48 1.24 -24.91
CA GLU A 324 14.90 -0.11 -25.09
C GLU A 324 13.53 -0.28 -24.41
N ASN A 325 13.25 0.46 -23.33
CA ASN A 325 12.02 0.34 -22.55
C ASN A 325 10.96 1.40 -22.94
N ASN A 326 11.01 1.90 -24.17
CA ASN A 326 10.07 2.90 -24.67
C ASN A 326 8.84 2.22 -25.32
N ALA A 327 7.65 2.80 -25.18
CA ALA A 327 6.41 2.29 -25.78
C ALA A 327 6.45 2.25 -27.32
N ASN A 328 7.29 3.07 -27.95
CA ASN A 328 7.57 3.03 -29.40
C ASN A 328 8.62 1.97 -29.77
N GLY A 329 9.10 1.16 -28.82
CA GLY A 329 10.12 0.13 -29.02
C GLY A 329 11.52 0.72 -29.24
N LEU A 330 12.32 0.07 -30.09
CA LEU A 330 13.64 0.56 -30.54
C LEU A 330 13.52 1.71 -31.54
N TYR A 331 12.79 2.75 -31.11
CA TYR A 331 12.44 3.90 -31.93
C TYR A 331 13.68 4.63 -32.41
N VAL A 332 13.69 4.98 -33.69
CA VAL A 332 14.64 5.95 -34.23
C VAL A 332 13.82 7.02 -34.94
N ARG A 333 14.12 8.29 -34.64
CA ARG A 333 13.44 9.42 -35.27
C ARG A 333 13.59 9.33 -36.77
N GLU A 334 12.49 9.61 -37.48
CA GLU A 334 12.49 9.63 -38.94
C GLU A 334 13.61 10.53 -39.47
N PHE A 335 14.37 10.03 -40.45
CA PHE A 335 15.56 10.64 -41.05
C PHE A 335 16.85 10.62 -40.19
N SER A 336 16.78 10.10 -38.97
CA SER A 336 17.94 9.86 -38.10
C SER A 336 18.42 8.40 -38.16
N GLU A 337 17.88 7.56 -39.05
CA GLU A 337 18.26 6.13 -39.14
C GLU A 337 19.71 5.95 -39.57
N MET A 338 20.21 6.78 -40.49
CA MET A 338 21.62 6.76 -40.92
C MET A 338 22.55 7.05 -39.74
N ASP A 339 22.15 7.96 -38.86
CA ASP A 339 22.90 8.41 -37.70
C ASP A 339 22.89 7.31 -36.63
N ALA A 340 21.75 6.64 -36.42
CA ALA A 340 21.66 5.44 -35.58
C ALA A 340 22.55 4.30 -36.08
N ILE A 341 22.57 4.01 -37.39
CA ILE A 341 23.44 2.97 -37.94
C ILE A 341 24.93 3.29 -37.71
N ALA A 342 25.30 4.56 -37.85
CA ALA A 342 26.66 5.02 -37.64
C ALA A 342 27.08 4.99 -36.16
N LEU A 343 26.26 5.55 -35.28
CA LEU A 343 26.66 5.94 -33.92
C LEU A 343 26.23 4.97 -32.82
N TYR A 344 25.22 4.12 -33.06
CA TYR A 344 24.77 3.15 -32.06
C TYR A 344 25.82 2.07 -31.79
N ASP A 345 26.15 1.86 -30.52
CA ASP A 345 27.06 0.82 -30.03
C ASP A 345 26.29 -0.32 -29.34
N ASP A 346 26.12 -1.43 -30.06
CA ASP A 346 25.40 -2.61 -29.57
C ASP A 346 26.17 -3.44 -28.53
N SER A 347 27.42 -3.07 -28.20
CA SER A 347 28.24 -3.73 -27.18
C SER A 347 27.92 -3.28 -25.74
N ILE A 348 27.33 -2.09 -25.57
CA ILE A 348 26.98 -1.52 -24.27
C ILE A 348 25.69 -2.17 -23.76
N ALA A 349 25.68 -2.92 -22.66
CA ALA A 349 24.45 -3.55 -22.17
C ALA A 349 23.47 -2.53 -21.56
N ALA A 350 22.17 -2.72 -21.79
CA ALA A 350 21.12 -1.96 -21.11
C ALA A 350 21.19 -2.23 -19.59
N THR A 351 21.14 -1.17 -18.79
CA THR A 351 21.20 -1.23 -17.33
C THR A 351 20.15 -0.26 -16.77
N GLU A 352 19.21 -0.76 -15.96
CA GLU A 352 18.22 0.10 -15.29
C GLU A 352 18.94 1.12 -14.37
N PRO A 353 18.40 2.35 -14.20
CA PRO A 353 19.00 3.34 -13.30
C PRO A 353 19.19 2.79 -11.88
N THR A 354 20.34 3.12 -11.27
CA THR A 354 20.73 2.58 -9.95
C THR A 354 20.25 3.39 -8.76
N HIS A 355 19.77 4.62 -8.98
CA HIS A 355 19.18 5.44 -7.92
C HIS A 355 17.71 5.08 -7.68
N GLY A 356 17.14 5.57 -6.58
CA GLY A 356 15.72 5.42 -6.29
C GLY A 356 14.84 6.03 -7.39
N PRO A 357 13.62 5.51 -7.60
CA PRO A 357 12.77 5.90 -8.72
C PRO A 357 12.29 7.36 -8.63
N SER A 358 12.02 7.86 -7.42
CA SER A 358 11.73 9.28 -7.17
C SER A 358 13.01 10.11 -7.19
N VAL A 359 13.00 11.23 -7.92
CA VAL A 359 14.15 12.12 -8.14
C VAL A 359 13.70 13.57 -8.00
N PHE A 360 14.41 14.35 -7.19
CA PHE A 360 14.13 15.76 -6.96
C PHE A 360 15.29 16.61 -7.49
N MET A 361 14.99 17.52 -8.42
CA MET A 361 15.96 18.34 -9.16
C MET A 361 15.67 19.83 -8.92
N PRO A 362 16.03 20.37 -7.74
CA PRO A 362 15.64 21.71 -7.34
C PRO A 362 16.16 22.80 -8.28
N GLY A 363 17.34 22.67 -8.89
CA GLY A 363 17.85 23.68 -9.83
C GLY A 363 17.14 23.68 -11.17
N ALA A 364 16.67 22.52 -11.63
CA ALA A 364 15.80 22.42 -12.80
C ALA A 364 14.35 22.82 -12.47
N GLY A 365 13.95 22.72 -11.21
CA GLY A 365 12.58 22.94 -10.76
C GLY A 365 11.65 21.76 -11.00
N ASP A 366 12.19 20.54 -11.10
CA ASP A 366 11.42 19.33 -11.39
C ASP A 366 11.49 18.33 -10.24
N ALA A 367 10.32 17.92 -9.73
CA ALA A 367 10.18 16.87 -8.73
C ALA A 367 9.43 15.68 -9.32
N VAL A 368 10.14 14.58 -9.54
CA VAL A 368 9.58 13.32 -10.06
C VAL A 368 9.33 12.37 -8.90
N PHE A 369 8.06 12.06 -8.67
CA PHE A 369 7.64 10.96 -7.82
C PHE A 369 7.39 9.74 -8.68
N ARG A 370 7.99 8.60 -8.35
CA ARG A 370 7.81 7.37 -9.12
C ARG A 370 7.88 6.15 -8.21
N SER A 371 6.96 5.21 -8.39
CA SER A 371 6.87 4.00 -7.58
C SER A 371 8.00 3.00 -7.85
N ASP A 372 8.29 2.74 -9.12
CA ASP A 372 9.38 1.90 -9.62
C ASP A 372 9.69 2.26 -11.08
N TRP A 373 10.66 1.59 -11.72
CA TRP A 373 11.05 1.86 -13.11
C TRP A 373 10.23 1.12 -14.17
N SER A 374 9.15 0.42 -13.79
CA SER A 374 8.32 -0.33 -14.72
C SER A 374 7.37 0.56 -15.53
N ALA A 375 6.85 0.02 -16.64
CA ALA A 375 5.86 0.70 -17.48
C ALA A 375 4.51 0.95 -16.78
N GLU A 376 4.24 0.24 -15.67
CA GLU A 376 3.00 0.35 -14.91
C GLU A 376 3.12 1.29 -13.70
N ALA A 377 4.29 1.90 -13.50
CA ALA A 377 4.58 2.73 -12.35
C ALA A 377 3.57 3.89 -12.20
N THR A 378 3.13 4.12 -10.97
CA THR A 378 2.51 5.40 -10.59
C THR A 378 3.58 6.49 -10.56
N TYR A 379 3.28 7.59 -11.23
CA TYR A 379 4.19 8.71 -11.50
C TYR A 379 3.49 10.05 -11.31
N MET A 380 4.20 11.01 -10.73
CA MET A 380 3.84 12.44 -10.78
C MET A 380 5.09 13.26 -11.11
N LEU A 381 4.95 14.24 -11.99
CA LEU A 381 5.88 15.36 -12.11
C LEU A 381 5.25 16.57 -11.44
N LEU A 382 5.97 17.20 -10.51
CA LEU A 382 5.61 18.45 -9.83
C LEU A 382 6.60 19.54 -10.22
N ARG A 383 6.09 20.72 -10.59
CA ARG A 383 6.85 21.86 -11.13
C ARG A 383 7.10 22.91 -10.05
N GLY A 384 8.36 23.30 -9.90
CA GLY A 384 8.87 24.36 -9.03
C GLY A 384 9.97 25.12 -9.75
N GLU A 385 9.63 25.63 -10.93
CA GLU A 385 10.58 26.20 -11.89
C GLU A 385 11.02 27.62 -11.52
N HIS A 386 12.33 27.87 -11.63
CA HIS A 386 12.92 29.18 -11.36
C HIS A 386 14.27 29.35 -12.08
N GLY A 387 14.84 30.55 -11.98
CA GLY A 387 16.21 30.78 -12.40
C GLY A 387 16.43 30.53 -13.90
N VAL A 388 17.42 29.72 -14.27
CA VAL A 388 17.76 29.46 -15.68
C VAL A 388 16.64 28.72 -16.39
N ALA A 389 16.05 27.71 -15.75
CA ALA A 389 14.96 26.92 -16.33
C ALA A 389 13.81 27.84 -16.79
N ARG A 390 13.31 28.69 -15.90
CA ARG A 390 12.24 29.65 -16.23
C ARG A 390 12.67 30.78 -17.17
N THR A 391 13.78 31.44 -16.87
CA THR A 391 14.15 32.69 -17.59
C THR A 391 14.77 32.42 -18.95
N GLY A 392 15.33 31.22 -19.16
CA GLY A 392 15.94 30.79 -20.40
C GLY A 392 14.94 30.26 -21.44
N GLY A 393 13.73 29.84 -21.04
CA GLY A 393 12.68 29.36 -21.94
C GLY A 393 11.96 30.49 -22.68
N PHE A 394 11.87 31.66 -22.05
CA PHE A 394 11.34 32.90 -22.64
C PHE A 394 9.95 32.71 -23.26
N ALA A 395 9.83 32.69 -24.60
CA ALA A 395 8.52 32.54 -25.26
C ALA A 395 7.96 31.11 -25.17
N HIS A 396 8.79 30.11 -24.87
CA HIS A 396 8.37 28.71 -24.73
C HIS A 396 7.86 28.37 -23.32
N GLU A 397 8.02 29.29 -22.38
CA GLU A 397 7.62 29.16 -20.98
C GLU A 397 6.10 29.18 -20.81
N HIS A 398 5.58 28.28 -19.96
CA HIS A 398 4.18 28.28 -19.54
C HIS A 398 4.04 28.87 -18.14
N ALA A 399 2.85 29.37 -17.78
CA ALA A 399 2.58 29.87 -16.43
C ALA A 399 2.13 28.73 -15.51
N ASP A 400 2.97 27.70 -15.38
CA ASP A 400 2.61 26.40 -14.81
C ASP A 400 3.27 26.15 -13.44
N GLU A 401 3.64 27.21 -12.73
CA GLU A 401 4.37 27.04 -11.49
C GLU A 401 3.50 26.44 -10.38
N THR A 402 4.07 25.48 -9.64
CA THR A 402 3.39 24.55 -8.72
C THR A 402 2.53 23.47 -9.40
N SER A 403 2.39 23.49 -10.72
CA SER A 403 1.57 22.50 -11.42
C SER A 403 2.15 21.09 -11.29
N PHE A 404 1.32 20.11 -11.61
CA PHE A 404 1.75 18.72 -11.66
C PHE A 404 0.99 17.96 -12.74
N LEU A 405 1.52 16.82 -13.17
CA LEU A 405 0.80 15.84 -13.99
C LEU A 405 0.96 14.44 -13.38
N ILE A 406 0.08 13.52 -13.72
CA ILE A 406 0.05 12.16 -13.16
C ILE A 406 -0.07 11.14 -14.27
N TYR A 407 0.72 10.07 -14.19
CA TYR A 407 0.62 8.89 -15.06
C TYR A 407 0.55 7.63 -14.19
N ALA A 408 -0.33 6.68 -14.51
CA ALA A 408 -0.36 5.37 -13.87
C ALA A 408 -1.15 4.36 -14.71
N GLY A 409 -0.85 3.06 -14.56
CA GLY A 409 -1.59 1.98 -15.22
C GLY A 409 -1.67 2.14 -16.75
N GLY A 410 -0.57 2.59 -17.37
CA GLY A 410 -0.48 2.81 -18.81
C GLY A 410 -1.10 4.11 -19.34
N GLU A 411 -1.67 4.96 -18.48
CA GLU A 411 -2.47 6.13 -18.90
C GLU A 411 -1.96 7.45 -18.31
N MET A 412 -2.02 8.52 -19.10
CA MET A 412 -1.98 9.90 -18.57
C MET A 412 -3.29 10.14 -17.80
N LEU A 413 -3.21 10.62 -16.56
CA LEU A 413 -4.33 10.71 -15.63
C LEU A 413 -4.64 12.15 -15.20
N ALA A 414 -3.64 12.90 -14.76
CA ALA A 414 -3.71 14.35 -14.63
C ALA A 414 -2.83 14.96 -15.73
N LEU A 415 -3.35 15.98 -16.40
CA LEU A 415 -2.79 16.51 -17.63
C LEU A 415 -2.11 17.85 -17.40
N ASP A 416 -1.00 18.05 -18.10
CA ASP A 416 -0.65 19.38 -18.58
C ASP A 416 -1.42 19.67 -19.88
N ALA A 417 -1.70 20.95 -20.16
CA ALA A 417 -2.35 21.36 -21.38
C ALA A 417 -1.47 21.15 -22.62
N GLY A 418 -0.15 21.10 -22.46
CA GLY A 418 0.80 20.81 -23.52
C GLY A 418 0.85 21.88 -24.60
N TYR A 419 1.27 21.46 -25.79
CA TYR A 419 1.59 22.37 -26.89
C TYR A 419 0.84 22.00 -28.16
N ILE A 420 0.26 22.99 -28.86
CA ILE A 420 -0.42 22.77 -30.15
C ILE A 420 0.56 23.02 -31.30
N ASN A 421 1.09 24.25 -31.33
CA ASN A 421 2.18 24.76 -32.17
C ASN A 421 2.43 26.21 -31.76
N PHE A 422 3.54 26.80 -32.19
CA PHE A 422 3.96 28.13 -31.76
C PHE A 422 2.91 29.20 -32.04
N SER A 423 2.27 29.16 -33.21
CA SER A 423 1.25 30.15 -33.58
C SER A 423 -0.06 30.05 -32.77
N ASN A 424 -0.28 28.96 -32.05
CA ASN A 424 -1.49 28.69 -31.27
C ASN A 424 -1.23 28.40 -29.78
N HIS A 425 0.02 28.49 -29.32
CA HIS A 425 0.39 28.10 -27.95
C HIS A 425 -0.30 28.96 -26.88
N ASP A 426 -0.69 30.19 -27.21
CA ASP A 426 -1.42 31.10 -26.32
C ASP A 426 -2.79 30.57 -25.85
N LYS A 427 -3.28 29.48 -26.44
CA LYS A 427 -4.51 28.83 -26.01
C LYS A 427 -4.31 27.89 -24.80
N VAL A 428 -3.07 27.42 -24.57
CA VAL A 428 -2.73 26.32 -23.66
C VAL A 428 -1.69 26.69 -22.59
N ASN A 429 -1.06 27.86 -22.67
CA ASN A 429 0.09 28.23 -21.85
C ASN A 429 -0.19 29.29 -20.76
N GLU A 430 -1.46 29.54 -20.43
CA GLU A 430 -1.83 30.40 -19.30
C GLU A 430 -2.03 29.56 -18.04
N GLY A 431 -1.81 30.11 -16.83
CA GLY A 431 -1.98 29.35 -15.58
C GLY A 431 -3.34 28.66 -15.41
N ARG A 432 -4.39 29.17 -16.07
CA ARG A 432 -5.71 28.53 -16.10
C ARG A 432 -5.71 27.15 -16.79
N ASN A 433 -4.70 26.84 -17.59
CA ASN A 433 -4.59 25.61 -18.36
C ASN A 433 -3.90 24.49 -17.57
N HIS A 434 -3.33 24.78 -16.39
CA HIS A 434 -2.51 23.86 -15.62
C HIS A 434 -3.12 23.56 -14.24
N ASN A 435 -2.61 22.52 -13.58
CA ASN A 435 -3.02 22.08 -12.24
C ASN A 435 -2.50 23.00 -11.12
N VAL A 436 -2.90 24.27 -11.13
CA VAL A 436 -2.43 25.32 -10.20
C VAL A 436 -3.58 25.85 -9.34
N VAL A 437 -3.26 26.78 -8.43
CA VAL A 437 -4.26 27.61 -7.75
C VAL A 437 -4.35 28.97 -8.44
N LEU A 438 -5.54 29.42 -8.81
CA LEU A 438 -5.74 30.80 -9.25
C LEU A 438 -6.09 31.70 -8.08
N VAL A 439 -5.61 32.94 -8.13
CA VAL A 439 -5.91 34.03 -7.18
C VAL A 439 -6.67 35.12 -7.93
N ASP A 440 -7.90 35.40 -7.53
CA ASP A 440 -8.83 36.33 -8.19
C ASP A 440 -8.97 36.04 -9.71
N GLY A 441 -8.98 34.74 -10.05
CA GLY A 441 -9.08 34.24 -11.41
C GLY A 441 -7.81 34.38 -12.26
N GLN A 442 -6.67 34.76 -11.66
CA GLN A 442 -5.37 34.84 -12.31
C GLN A 442 -4.44 33.74 -11.79
N GLY A 443 -3.71 33.08 -12.69
CA GLY A 443 -2.62 32.18 -12.33
C GLY A 443 -1.30 32.95 -12.19
N PRO A 444 -0.17 32.24 -12.22
CA PRO A 444 1.13 32.88 -12.36
C PRO A 444 1.17 33.87 -13.55
N PRO A 445 1.85 35.01 -13.40
CA PRO A 445 1.82 36.08 -14.39
C PRO A 445 2.61 35.70 -15.64
N ARG A 446 2.14 36.15 -16.81
CA ARG A 446 2.91 36.09 -18.06
C ARG A 446 3.37 37.46 -18.51
N PHE A 447 4.48 37.52 -19.22
CA PHE A 447 4.97 38.72 -19.86
C PHE A 447 4.60 38.70 -21.34
N THR A 448 3.50 39.37 -21.69
CA THR A 448 3.12 39.61 -23.09
C THR A 448 3.53 41.00 -23.56
N ALA A 449 4.09 41.08 -24.77
CA ALA A 449 4.32 42.34 -25.48
C ALA A 449 3.76 42.25 -26.90
N PHE A 450 3.03 43.28 -27.33
CA PHE A 450 2.39 43.33 -28.65
C PHE A 450 1.43 42.16 -28.96
N GLY A 451 0.84 41.55 -27.93
CA GLY A 451 -0.08 40.41 -28.07
C GLY A 451 0.63 39.07 -28.31
N GLN A 452 1.94 39.00 -28.12
CA GLN A 452 2.73 37.76 -28.10
C GLN A 452 3.34 37.57 -26.73
N THR A 453 3.44 36.32 -26.31
CA THR A 453 4.16 35.91 -25.09
C THR A 453 5.66 36.03 -25.36
N ILE A 454 6.34 36.81 -24.54
CA ILE A 454 7.77 37.12 -24.69
C ILE A 454 8.54 36.69 -23.44
N GLY A 455 8.04 35.70 -22.70
CA GLY A 455 8.43 35.46 -21.32
C GLY A 455 7.21 35.25 -20.46
N GLY A 456 7.38 34.52 -19.38
CA GLY A 456 6.31 34.31 -18.44
C GLY A 456 6.84 33.72 -17.16
N GLY A 457 5.92 33.55 -16.25
CA GLY A 457 6.14 32.78 -15.06
C GLY A 457 6.54 33.58 -13.83
N ASN A 458 6.17 33.03 -12.68
CA ASN A 458 6.63 33.37 -11.36
C ASN A 458 7.61 32.31 -10.86
N ASP A 459 8.79 32.69 -10.35
CA ASP A 459 9.69 31.71 -9.74
C ASP A 459 8.97 30.90 -8.64
N ALA A 460 9.04 29.58 -8.77
CA ALA A 460 8.67 28.64 -7.74
C ALA A 460 9.89 27.81 -7.34
N PHE A 461 9.94 27.33 -6.10
CA PHE A 461 11.14 26.74 -5.55
C PHE A 461 10.84 25.42 -4.87
N ILE A 462 11.52 24.35 -5.31
CA ILE A 462 11.64 23.13 -4.51
C ILE A 462 12.61 23.41 -3.36
N LEU A 463 12.07 23.67 -2.17
CA LEU A 463 12.89 23.98 -1.00
C LEU A 463 13.30 22.72 -0.26
N ASP A 464 12.38 21.76 -0.16
CA ASP A 464 12.52 20.63 0.74
C ASP A 464 11.90 19.36 0.17
N SER A 465 12.63 18.25 0.27
CA SER A 465 12.20 16.95 -0.20
C SER A 465 12.92 15.81 0.52
N PHE A 466 12.29 14.63 0.56
CA PHE A 466 12.89 13.40 1.07
C PHE A 466 12.21 12.16 0.48
N THR A 467 12.90 11.02 0.55
CA THR A 467 12.35 9.69 0.27
C THR A 467 12.43 8.84 1.53
N SER A 468 11.41 8.05 1.84
CA SER A 468 11.39 7.18 3.02
C SER A 468 10.64 5.87 2.73
N SER A 469 10.55 4.97 3.72
CA SER A 469 9.73 3.75 3.60
C SER A 469 8.23 4.05 3.61
N ALA A 470 7.78 5.10 4.31
CA ALA A 470 6.37 5.47 4.37
C ALA A 470 5.88 6.19 3.11
N GLY A 471 6.80 6.78 2.33
CA GLY A 471 6.50 7.53 1.12
C GLY A 471 7.57 8.57 0.81
N ASP A 472 7.34 9.30 -0.27
CA ASP A 472 8.23 10.36 -0.75
C ASP A 472 7.55 11.72 -0.61
N TYR A 473 8.29 12.78 -0.30
CA TYR A 473 7.76 14.11 -0.02
C TYR A 473 8.53 15.18 -0.81
N CYS A 474 7.80 16.18 -1.28
CA CYS A 474 8.36 17.42 -1.82
C CYS A 474 7.45 18.60 -1.50
N GLU A 475 8.02 19.78 -1.27
CA GLU A 475 7.29 21.04 -1.26
C GLU A 475 7.79 22.01 -2.32
N VAL A 476 6.86 22.83 -2.81
CA VAL A 476 7.12 23.90 -3.77
C VAL A 476 6.50 25.19 -3.24
N ASP A 477 7.33 26.23 -3.15
CA ASP A 477 6.92 27.57 -2.71
C ASP A 477 6.87 28.52 -3.91
N ALA A 478 5.82 29.34 -4.01
CA ALA A 478 5.60 30.32 -5.08
C ALA A 478 4.91 31.58 -4.53
N SER A 479 5.00 32.71 -5.24
CA SER A 479 4.38 33.98 -4.83
C SER A 479 3.79 34.71 -6.04
N TYR A 480 2.46 34.77 -6.12
CA TYR A 480 1.77 35.50 -7.18
C TYR A 480 0.39 35.97 -6.72
N GLY A 481 -0.18 36.98 -7.39
CA GLY A 481 -1.49 37.52 -6.99
C GLY A 481 -1.50 38.20 -5.62
N GLY A 482 -0.34 38.48 -5.02
CA GLY A 482 -0.23 39.08 -3.69
C GLY A 482 -0.32 38.09 -2.53
N VAL A 483 -0.14 36.79 -2.80
CA VAL A 483 -0.16 35.73 -1.79
C VAL A 483 1.10 34.88 -1.88
N GLU A 484 1.48 34.29 -0.75
CA GLU A 484 2.47 33.22 -0.68
C GLU A 484 1.74 31.87 -0.75
N LEU A 485 2.20 30.99 -1.64
CA LEU A 485 1.66 29.66 -1.87
C LEU A 485 2.73 28.62 -1.57
N LYS A 486 2.44 27.69 -0.65
CA LYS A 486 3.23 26.49 -0.41
C LYS A 486 2.41 25.27 -0.77
N ARG A 487 2.87 24.50 -1.76
CA ARG A 487 2.28 23.22 -2.16
C ARG A 487 3.11 22.07 -1.61
N ARG A 488 2.53 21.26 -0.76
CA ARG A 488 3.13 20.02 -0.25
C ARG A 488 2.55 18.83 -0.98
N VAL A 489 3.42 17.94 -1.46
CA VAL A 489 3.02 16.67 -2.06
C VAL A 489 3.66 15.53 -1.30
N PHE A 490 2.83 14.60 -0.85
CA PHE A 490 3.27 13.35 -0.23
C PHE A 490 2.78 12.15 -1.06
N PHE A 491 3.70 11.30 -1.50
CA PHE A 491 3.44 10.10 -2.27
C PHE A 491 3.36 8.89 -1.33
N ALA A 492 2.18 8.72 -0.72
CA ALA A 492 1.91 7.76 0.34
C ALA A 492 2.11 6.32 -0.14
N ASP A 493 3.06 5.61 0.50
CA ASP A 493 3.44 4.23 0.19
C ASP A 493 3.70 3.99 -1.31
N ARG A 494 4.13 5.05 -2.01
CA ARG A 494 4.28 5.10 -3.46
C ARG A 494 3.07 4.61 -4.25
N SER A 495 1.87 4.83 -3.71
CA SER A 495 0.61 4.33 -4.27
C SER A 495 -0.29 5.45 -4.76
N TYR A 496 -0.41 6.53 -3.99
CA TYR A 496 -1.26 7.68 -4.32
C TYR A 496 -0.70 8.97 -3.72
N PHE A 497 -1.20 10.11 -4.17
CA PHE A 497 -0.67 11.42 -3.79
C PHE A 497 -1.64 12.15 -2.87
N ILE A 498 -1.07 12.85 -1.90
CA ILE A 498 -1.77 13.83 -1.08
C ILE A 498 -1.17 15.19 -1.39
N VAL A 499 -2.01 16.14 -1.78
CA VAL A 499 -1.65 17.52 -2.08
C VAL A 499 -2.24 18.43 -1.01
N ALA A 500 -1.40 19.15 -0.29
CA ALA A 500 -1.81 20.14 0.69
C ALA A 500 -1.27 21.52 0.30
N ASP A 501 -2.18 22.44 -0.03
CA ASP A 501 -1.82 23.82 -0.38
C ASP A 501 -2.05 24.73 0.83
N GLU A 502 -1.00 25.45 1.23
CA GLU A 502 -1.03 26.50 2.24
C GLU A 502 -0.89 27.86 1.57
N ILE A 503 -1.92 28.68 1.69
CA ILE A 503 -1.96 30.01 1.07
C ILE A 503 -2.07 31.07 2.16
N THR A 504 -1.25 32.11 2.07
CA THR A 504 -1.22 33.23 3.01
C THR A 504 -1.25 34.56 2.27
N ALA A 505 -2.14 35.46 2.68
CA ALA A 505 -2.41 36.73 1.98
C ALA A 505 -2.23 38.00 2.83
N ASP A 506 -1.47 37.92 3.92
CA ASP A 506 -1.17 39.06 4.81
C ASP A 506 -2.40 39.88 5.22
N GLY A 507 -3.54 39.20 5.42
CA GLY A 507 -4.81 39.77 5.85
C GLY A 507 -5.69 40.36 4.73
N GLN A 508 -5.32 40.23 3.46
CA GLN A 508 -6.18 40.54 2.32
C GLN A 508 -7.05 39.34 1.95
N GLU A 509 -8.30 39.58 1.56
CA GLU A 509 -9.23 38.52 1.18
C GLU A 509 -9.25 38.34 -0.33
N HIS A 510 -9.06 37.11 -0.80
CA HIS A 510 -9.04 36.76 -2.22
C HIS A 510 -10.03 35.63 -2.54
N ASP A 511 -10.39 35.51 -3.81
CA ASP A 511 -11.08 34.34 -4.36
C ASP A 511 -10.04 33.35 -4.92
N TYR A 512 -9.91 32.20 -4.28
CA TYR A 512 -9.02 31.13 -4.72
C TYR A 512 -9.77 30.08 -5.53
N GLU A 513 -9.12 29.56 -6.57
CA GLU A 513 -9.63 28.45 -7.36
C GLU A 513 -8.55 27.38 -7.54
N TRP A 514 -8.72 26.25 -6.86
CA TRP A 514 -7.89 25.06 -7.02
C TRP A 514 -8.34 24.27 -8.26
N ARG A 515 -7.43 23.98 -9.19
CA ARG A 515 -7.75 23.31 -10.46
C ARG A 515 -7.13 21.92 -10.57
N LEU A 516 -7.92 21.01 -11.16
CA LEU A 516 -7.45 19.70 -11.59
C LEU A 516 -7.98 19.35 -12.99
N HIS A 517 -7.04 19.20 -13.92
CA HIS A 517 -7.19 18.82 -15.30
C HIS A 517 -7.00 17.31 -15.42
N GLY A 518 -8.07 16.54 -15.20
CA GLY A 518 -8.01 15.08 -15.35
C GLY A 518 -8.26 14.63 -16.80
N ASN A 519 -7.67 13.50 -17.18
CA ASN A 519 -7.81 12.92 -18.51
C ASN A 519 -9.13 12.16 -18.68
N GLY A 520 -10.16 12.86 -19.14
CA GLY A 520 -11.46 12.28 -19.43
C GLY A 520 -12.54 13.34 -19.62
N GLY A 521 -13.64 12.96 -20.27
CA GLY A 521 -14.66 13.92 -20.68
C GLY A 521 -14.23 14.72 -21.91
N GLY A 522 -15.03 15.71 -22.31
CA GLY A 522 -14.80 16.47 -23.55
C GLY A 522 -14.65 15.56 -24.79
N THR A 523 -13.64 15.84 -25.62
CA THR A 523 -13.26 15.04 -26.80
C THR A 523 -12.04 14.15 -26.60
N SER A 524 -11.37 14.22 -25.43
CA SER A 524 -10.17 13.44 -25.08
C SER A 524 -10.39 11.92 -24.98
N GLY A 525 -11.65 11.50 -24.99
CA GLY A 525 -12.07 10.14 -24.65
C GLY A 525 -12.23 9.97 -23.13
N GLY A 526 -12.24 8.72 -22.67
CA GLY A 526 -12.49 8.40 -21.26
C GLY A 526 -13.87 8.83 -20.75
N ALA A 527 -14.11 8.66 -19.45
CA ALA A 527 -15.33 9.09 -18.78
C ALA A 527 -15.01 10.02 -17.61
N TYR A 528 -15.84 11.05 -17.43
CA TYR A 528 -15.80 11.92 -16.27
C TYR A 528 -17.09 11.79 -15.45
N SER A 529 -16.96 11.81 -14.13
CA SER A 529 -18.10 11.90 -13.21
C SER A 529 -17.71 12.62 -11.92
N ARG A 530 -18.66 13.28 -11.27
CA ARG A 530 -18.45 13.95 -9.99
C ARG A 530 -19.65 13.80 -9.06
N GLY A 531 -19.39 13.60 -7.78
CA GLY A 531 -20.35 13.69 -6.69
C GLY A 531 -19.80 14.54 -5.57
N GLY A 532 -20.32 15.76 -5.39
CA GLY A 532 -19.76 16.71 -4.43
C GLY A 532 -18.35 17.16 -4.84
N THR A 533 -17.41 17.08 -3.91
CA THR A 533 -15.97 17.30 -4.14
C THR A 533 -15.21 16.07 -4.65
N LEU A 534 -15.85 14.88 -4.74
CA LEU A 534 -15.25 13.69 -5.34
C LEU A 534 -15.41 13.73 -6.86
N ALA A 535 -14.31 13.81 -7.59
CA ALA A 535 -14.28 13.75 -9.05
C ALA A 535 -13.51 12.53 -9.54
N ARG A 536 -13.95 11.97 -10.66
CA ARG A 536 -13.36 10.76 -11.27
C ARG A 536 -13.19 10.95 -12.77
N TRP A 537 -11.99 10.65 -13.26
CA TRP A 537 -11.65 10.52 -14.67
C TRP A 537 -11.21 9.09 -14.95
N ALA A 538 -11.94 8.35 -15.77
CA ALA A 538 -11.67 6.94 -16.07
C ALA A 538 -11.19 6.75 -17.50
N ARG A 539 -10.08 6.03 -17.66
CA ARG A 539 -9.49 5.54 -18.90
C ARG A 539 -9.56 4.01 -18.93
N GLU A 540 -9.00 3.37 -19.96
CA GLU A 540 -9.05 1.91 -20.09
C GLU A 540 -8.13 1.24 -19.06
N GLY A 541 -6.90 1.73 -18.93
CA GLY A 541 -5.89 1.17 -18.02
C GLY A 541 -6.02 1.60 -16.56
N ALA A 542 -6.52 2.80 -16.29
CA ALA A 542 -6.64 3.35 -14.94
C ALA A 542 -7.69 4.48 -14.84
N ALA A 543 -8.03 4.88 -13.62
CA ALA A 543 -8.81 6.08 -13.33
C ALA A 543 -8.09 6.97 -12.32
N LEU A 544 -8.23 8.29 -12.45
CA LEU A 544 -7.88 9.24 -11.39
C LEU A 544 -9.13 9.54 -10.56
N ILE A 545 -9.04 9.29 -9.26
CA ILE A 545 -10.05 9.72 -8.29
C ILE A 545 -9.45 10.86 -7.47
N ALA A 546 -10.09 12.02 -7.47
CA ALA A 546 -9.71 13.17 -6.66
C ALA A 546 -10.77 13.43 -5.59
N PHE A 547 -10.35 13.59 -4.35
CA PHE A 547 -11.24 13.88 -3.23
C PHE A 547 -10.69 15.01 -2.36
N LEU A 548 -11.55 15.99 -2.07
CA LEU A 548 -11.26 17.09 -1.14
C LEU A 548 -12.31 17.07 -0.01
N PRO A 549 -11.93 17.09 1.27
CA PRO A 549 -12.89 16.99 2.37
C PRO A 549 -13.77 18.25 2.51
N GLU A 550 -15.05 18.07 2.85
CA GLU A 550 -16.08 19.11 2.71
C GLU A 550 -16.34 19.94 4.00
N ASP A 551 -15.76 19.62 5.16
CA ASP A 551 -16.46 19.96 6.43
C ASP A 551 -16.34 21.38 6.98
N HIS A 552 -15.42 22.26 6.55
CA HIS A 552 -15.22 23.55 7.27
C HIS A 552 -14.98 24.81 6.42
N THR A 553 -14.87 24.73 5.10
CA THR A 553 -14.28 25.81 4.29
C THR A 553 -15.19 26.46 3.25
N GLY A 554 -16.46 26.06 3.15
CA GLY A 554 -17.39 26.63 2.16
C GLY A 554 -16.95 26.40 0.71
N LEU A 555 -16.30 25.26 0.45
CA LEU A 555 -15.80 24.87 -0.87
C LEU A 555 -16.95 24.80 -1.88
N VAL A 556 -16.74 25.39 -3.05
CA VAL A 556 -17.67 25.29 -4.18
C VAL A 556 -16.98 24.55 -5.31
N ALA A 557 -17.36 23.29 -5.51
CA ALA A 557 -16.86 22.45 -6.59
C ALA A 557 -17.72 22.58 -7.86
N THR A 558 -17.08 22.94 -8.98
CA THR A 558 -17.69 23.01 -10.31
C THR A 558 -16.79 22.33 -11.35
N ASP A 559 -17.34 22.06 -12.52
CA ASP A 559 -16.61 21.45 -13.63
C ASP A 559 -16.92 22.16 -14.95
N SER A 560 -16.01 22.06 -15.91
CA SER A 560 -16.17 22.59 -17.26
C SER A 560 -15.15 21.97 -18.20
N ASP A 561 -15.46 21.92 -19.49
CA ASP A 561 -14.48 21.49 -20.48
C ASP A 561 -13.46 22.60 -20.78
N THR A 562 -12.21 22.20 -20.98
CA THR A 562 -11.09 23.04 -21.43
C THR A 562 -10.25 22.29 -22.45
N ILE A 563 -9.31 22.97 -23.10
CA ILE A 563 -8.47 22.38 -24.15
C ILE A 563 -7.14 21.83 -23.62
N HIS A 564 -6.59 20.86 -24.33
CA HIS A 564 -5.20 20.39 -24.20
C HIS A 564 -4.74 19.82 -25.55
N SER A 565 -3.45 19.48 -25.64
CA SER A 565 -2.83 18.90 -26.82
C SER A 565 -1.69 17.97 -26.43
N PHE A 566 -1.64 16.77 -27.03
CA PHE A 566 -0.47 15.89 -26.92
C PHE A 566 0.43 15.95 -28.15
N ASP A 567 -0.11 16.32 -29.31
CA ASP A 567 0.55 16.25 -30.61
C ASP A 567 0.40 17.53 -31.45
N TYR A 568 1.27 17.69 -32.46
CA TYR A 568 1.30 18.87 -33.32
C TYR A 568 -0.03 19.12 -34.06
N LEU A 569 -0.54 20.35 -33.99
CA LEU A 569 -1.84 20.79 -34.54
C LEU A 569 -3.08 20.12 -33.90
N GLU A 570 -2.90 19.31 -32.87
CA GLU A 570 -4.01 18.68 -32.16
C GLU A 570 -4.68 19.67 -31.20
N GLU A 571 -6.01 19.71 -31.20
CA GLU A 571 -6.81 20.42 -30.20
C GLU A 571 -7.89 19.47 -29.67
N GLN A 572 -7.71 18.95 -28.46
CA GLN A 572 -8.68 18.11 -27.77
C GLN A 572 -9.24 18.83 -26.54
N THR A 573 -10.43 18.44 -26.08
CA THR A 573 -10.99 18.92 -24.80
C THR A 573 -11.07 17.83 -23.75
N HIS A 574 -10.87 18.20 -22.49
CA HIS A 574 -11.10 17.35 -21.32
C HIS A 574 -11.92 18.13 -20.29
N THR A 575 -12.56 17.43 -19.34
CA THR A 575 -13.31 18.09 -18.26
C THR A 575 -12.38 18.39 -17.09
N MET A 576 -12.30 19.64 -16.65
CA MET A 576 -11.51 20.05 -15.47
C MET A 576 -12.40 20.24 -14.24
N LEU A 577 -11.90 19.89 -13.06
CA LEU A 577 -12.49 20.22 -11.76
C LEU A 577 -11.95 21.57 -11.29
N ARG A 578 -12.84 22.41 -10.76
CA ARG A 578 -12.53 23.67 -10.08
C ARG A 578 -13.12 23.64 -8.68
N VAL A 579 -12.31 23.91 -7.67
CA VAL A 579 -12.77 24.04 -6.28
C VAL A 579 -12.45 25.44 -5.80
N GLN A 580 -13.50 26.20 -5.49
CA GLN A 580 -13.38 27.61 -5.13
C GLN A 580 -13.55 27.81 -3.63
N GLN A 581 -12.76 28.74 -3.08
CA GLN A 581 -12.85 29.19 -1.70
C GLN A 581 -12.47 30.67 -1.61
N ARG A 582 -13.20 31.43 -0.80
CA ARG A 582 -12.87 32.82 -0.48
C ARG A 582 -12.31 32.91 0.94
N GLY A 583 -11.24 33.66 1.14
CA GLY A 583 -10.64 33.83 2.47
C GLY A 583 -9.36 34.67 2.43
N THR A 584 -8.74 34.84 3.60
CA THR A 584 -7.40 35.47 3.72
C THR A 584 -6.31 34.42 3.64
N ASP A 585 -6.33 33.47 4.57
CA ASP A 585 -5.43 32.32 4.56
C ASP A 585 -6.26 31.08 4.33
N VAL A 586 -5.92 30.32 3.28
CA VAL A 586 -6.71 29.18 2.81
C VAL A 586 -5.85 27.91 2.87
N ARG A 587 -6.53 26.78 3.09
CA ARG A 587 -5.93 25.44 3.11
C ARG A 587 -6.74 24.52 2.21
N TYR A 588 -6.12 24.03 1.14
CA TYR A 588 -6.66 22.92 0.36
C TYR A 588 -5.98 21.63 0.80
N LEU A 589 -6.77 20.56 0.90
CA LEU A 589 -6.29 19.20 1.08
C LEU A 589 -6.97 18.34 0.02
N ALA A 590 -6.19 17.68 -0.82
CA ALA A 590 -6.69 16.79 -1.85
C ALA A 590 -5.96 15.45 -1.78
N THR A 591 -6.72 14.36 -1.88
CA THR A 591 -6.16 13.05 -2.20
C THR A 591 -6.37 12.78 -3.69
N LEU A 592 -5.29 12.48 -4.40
CA LEU A 592 -5.27 12.12 -5.81
C LEU A 592 -4.88 10.65 -5.91
N TYR A 593 -5.85 9.80 -6.19
CA TYR A 593 -5.73 8.34 -6.15
C TYR A 593 -5.79 7.73 -7.56
N PRO A 594 -4.66 7.29 -8.11
CA PRO A 594 -4.63 6.49 -9.33
C PRO A 594 -5.16 5.08 -9.06
N GLN A 595 -6.36 4.77 -9.53
CA GLN A 595 -6.96 3.45 -9.47
C GLN A 595 -6.64 2.67 -10.76
N VAL A 596 -5.66 1.78 -10.72
CA VAL A 596 -5.35 0.86 -11.83
C VAL A 596 -6.52 -0.09 -12.08
N SER A 597 -6.82 -0.36 -13.35
CA SER A 597 -7.92 -1.25 -13.75
C SER A 597 -7.75 -2.65 -13.13
N GLY A 598 -8.79 -3.13 -12.47
CA GLY A 598 -8.79 -4.44 -11.79
C GLY A 598 -8.36 -4.42 -10.32
N THR A 599 -7.94 -3.29 -9.76
CA THR A 599 -7.68 -3.15 -8.32
C THR A 599 -8.92 -2.69 -7.55
N PRO A 600 -9.05 -3.01 -6.23
CA PRO A 600 -10.14 -2.49 -5.41
C PRO A 600 -10.16 -0.96 -5.37
N GLU A 601 -11.36 -0.38 -5.43
CA GLU A 601 -11.53 1.07 -5.29
C GLU A 601 -11.40 1.49 -3.83
N ALA A 602 -10.57 2.50 -3.57
CA ALA A 602 -10.50 3.10 -2.25
C ALA A 602 -11.80 3.88 -1.94
N ASN A 603 -12.21 3.83 -0.68
CA ASN A 603 -13.24 4.70 -0.12
C ASN A 603 -12.58 5.94 0.46
N PHE A 604 -13.24 7.09 0.32
CA PHE A 604 -12.79 8.37 0.83
C PHE A 604 -13.87 8.95 1.72
N GLU A 605 -13.50 9.38 2.91
CA GLU A 605 -14.43 9.96 3.89
C GLU A 605 -13.84 11.26 4.45
N THR A 606 -14.67 12.30 4.54
CA THR A 606 -14.36 13.46 5.39
C THR A 606 -14.60 13.07 6.84
N ILE A 607 -13.59 13.21 7.68
CA ILE A 607 -13.68 12.82 9.09
C ILE A 607 -13.68 14.06 9.97
N GLU A 608 -14.36 13.99 11.12
CA GLU A 608 -14.46 15.10 12.06
C GLU A 608 -13.06 15.54 12.51
N ALA A 609 -12.78 16.83 12.38
CA ALA A 609 -11.54 17.44 12.86
C ALA A 609 -11.81 18.83 13.43
N THR A 610 -11.08 19.20 14.48
CA THR A 610 -11.08 20.56 15.04
C THR A 610 -9.73 21.22 14.73
N GLY A 611 -9.78 22.42 14.15
CA GLY A 611 -8.57 23.18 13.79
C GLY A 611 -7.84 22.65 12.54
N ALA A 612 -8.48 21.78 11.76
CA ALA A 612 -7.92 21.19 10.54
C ALA A 612 -9.02 20.74 9.59
N ASN A 613 -8.64 20.50 8.33
CA ASN A 613 -9.40 19.65 7.41
C ASN A 613 -8.74 18.27 7.40
N ALA A 614 -9.54 17.21 7.48
CA ALA A 614 -9.03 15.84 7.53
C ALA A 614 -9.88 14.89 6.68
N LEU A 615 -9.24 13.83 6.19
CA LEU A 615 -9.89 12.76 5.46
C LEU A 615 -9.30 11.40 5.83
N LEU A 616 -10.11 10.37 5.61
CA LEU A 616 -9.76 8.95 5.73
C LEU A 616 -9.82 8.29 4.35
N VAL A 617 -8.80 7.49 4.04
CA VAL A 617 -8.75 6.58 2.88
C VAL A 617 -8.74 5.15 3.38
N GLU A 618 -9.67 4.33 2.89
CA GLU A 618 -9.75 2.90 3.20
C GLU A 618 -9.82 2.08 1.91
N VAL A 619 -9.04 0.99 1.82
CA VAL A 619 -9.11 0.08 0.67
C VAL A 619 -9.89 -1.18 1.07
N PRO A 620 -11.01 -1.52 0.39
CA PRO A 620 -11.81 -2.68 0.73
C PRO A 620 -11.01 -3.98 0.77
N GLY A 621 -11.11 -4.70 1.89
CA GLY A 621 -10.40 -5.97 2.11
C GLY A 621 -8.98 -5.83 2.67
N ILE A 622 -8.50 -4.60 2.87
CA ILE A 622 -7.23 -4.30 3.54
C ILE A 622 -7.58 -3.61 4.87
N PRO A 623 -7.19 -4.17 6.05
CA PRO A 623 -7.53 -3.60 7.36
C PRO A 623 -6.62 -2.40 7.70
N GLN A 624 -6.60 -1.42 6.81
CA GLN A 624 -5.72 -0.26 6.84
C GLN A 624 -6.54 1.03 6.77
N ASN A 625 -6.19 1.97 7.64
CA ASN A 625 -6.77 3.30 7.69
C ASN A 625 -5.66 4.32 7.44
N ASP A 626 -5.76 5.06 6.34
CA ASP A 626 -4.87 6.16 6.02
C ASP A 626 -5.58 7.48 6.34
N ILE A 627 -5.11 8.19 7.35
CA ILE A 627 -5.68 9.44 7.82
C ILE A 627 -4.71 10.56 7.46
N THR A 628 -5.20 11.61 6.80
CA THR A 628 -4.39 12.80 6.49
C THR A 628 -5.13 14.07 6.86
N TRP A 629 -4.38 15.09 7.25
CA TRP A 629 -4.92 16.39 7.61
C TRP A 629 -4.00 17.53 7.21
N VAL A 630 -4.61 18.70 7.02
CA VAL A 630 -3.93 20.00 6.94
C VAL A 630 -4.49 20.90 8.04
N ARG A 631 -3.61 21.47 8.85
CA ARG A 631 -4.01 22.35 9.96
C ARG A 631 -4.49 23.69 9.41
N ALA A 632 -5.58 24.21 9.97
CA ALA A 632 -6.09 25.52 9.64
C ALA A 632 -5.08 26.61 10.01
N ALA A 633 -5.02 27.69 9.22
CA ALA A 633 -4.02 28.75 9.38
C ALA A 633 -4.09 29.45 10.76
N ASP A 634 -5.29 29.60 11.30
CA ASP A 634 -5.57 30.25 12.58
C ASP A 634 -5.53 29.31 13.80
N ALA A 635 -5.44 27.99 13.56
CA ALA A 635 -5.38 26.99 14.61
C ALA A 635 -3.95 26.81 15.12
N GLN A 636 -3.80 26.53 16.42
CA GLN A 636 -2.50 26.16 17.01
C GLN A 636 -2.23 24.66 16.87
N SER A 637 -3.26 23.83 16.96
CA SER A 637 -3.18 22.37 16.84
C SER A 637 -4.40 21.83 16.09
N ALA A 638 -4.23 20.65 15.49
CA ALA A 638 -5.27 19.82 14.92
C ALA A 638 -5.67 18.72 15.91
N SER A 639 -6.97 18.45 16.02
CA SER A 639 -7.53 17.27 16.67
C SER A 639 -8.38 16.52 15.64
N VAL A 640 -7.99 15.31 15.27
CA VAL A 640 -8.53 14.57 14.12
C VAL A 640 -9.09 13.23 14.60
N SER A 641 -10.32 12.93 14.22
CA SER A 641 -10.97 11.63 14.50
C SER A 641 -10.40 10.52 13.60
N GLY A 642 -10.98 9.32 13.63
CA GLY A 642 -10.58 8.19 12.76
C GLY A 642 -9.72 7.11 13.43
N LEU A 643 -9.14 7.39 14.60
CA LEU A 643 -8.56 6.37 15.49
C LEU A 643 -9.18 6.43 16.88
N THR A 644 -9.12 5.31 17.59
CA THR A 644 -9.51 5.27 19.01
C THR A 644 -8.56 6.14 19.82
N GLY A 645 -9.07 7.21 20.42
CA GLY A 645 -8.30 8.22 21.14
C GLY A 645 -8.29 9.59 20.45
N GLY A 646 -8.26 9.60 19.11
CA GLY A 646 -8.15 10.80 18.28
C GLY A 646 -6.71 11.29 18.16
N LEU A 647 -6.28 11.65 16.95
CA LEU A 647 -4.95 12.20 16.70
C LEU A 647 -4.90 13.67 17.14
N ILE A 648 -3.84 14.05 17.85
CA ILE A 648 -3.58 15.43 18.26
C ILE A 648 -2.18 15.79 17.80
N SER A 649 -2.04 16.89 17.05
CA SER A 649 -0.75 17.35 16.58
C SER A 649 -0.77 18.83 16.25
N ASP A 650 0.38 19.49 16.39
CA ASP A 650 0.61 20.86 15.97
C ASP A 650 1.24 20.96 14.56
N ALA A 651 1.33 19.84 13.84
CA ALA A 651 1.83 19.76 12.46
C ALA A 651 1.03 20.65 11.51
N ALA A 652 1.70 21.26 10.52
CA ALA A 652 1.02 21.93 9.41
C ALA A 652 0.34 20.91 8.47
N PHE A 653 1.04 19.81 8.19
CA PHE A 653 0.56 18.67 7.41
C PHE A 653 0.82 17.38 8.16
N GLY A 654 -0.13 16.45 8.12
CA GLY A 654 0.05 15.14 8.71
C GLY A 654 -0.60 14.00 7.93
N TYR A 655 0.01 12.83 8.06
CA TYR A 655 -0.44 11.56 7.54
C TYR A 655 -0.14 10.46 8.56
N VAL A 656 -1.09 9.57 8.79
CA VAL A 656 -0.97 8.40 9.66
C VAL A 656 -1.55 7.22 8.92
N ARG A 657 -0.80 6.11 8.90
CA ARG A 657 -1.30 4.80 8.52
C ARG A 657 -1.43 3.92 9.74
N ALA A 658 -2.61 3.36 9.93
CA ALA A 658 -2.88 2.41 11.00
C ALA A 658 -3.39 1.07 10.45
N PHE A 659 -2.97 -0.03 11.07
CA PHE A 659 -3.51 -1.37 10.82
C PHE A 659 -4.23 -1.85 12.07
N GLU A 660 -5.49 -2.26 11.92
CA GLU A 660 -6.34 -2.69 13.04
C GLU A 660 -6.37 -1.68 14.21
N GLY A 661 -6.26 -0.38 13.89
CA GLY A 661 -6.24 0.72 14.87
C GLY A 661 -4.87 1.03 15.50
N ALA A 662 -3.84 0.21 15.26
CA ALA A 662 -2.47 0.49 15.68
C ALA A 662 -1.74 1.31 14.63
N ILE A 663 -1.17 2.45 15.03
CA ILE A 663 -0.36 3.29 14.13
C ILE A 663 0.89 2.51 13.75
N ALA A 664 1.13 2.36 12.44
CA ALA A 664 2.30 1.69 11.89
C ALA A 664 3.24 2.67 11.19
N ARG A 665 2.70 3.77 10.66
CA ARG A 665 3.51 4.84 10.06
C ARG A 665 2.88 6.19 10.35
N PHE A 666 3.72 7.21 10.49
CA PHE A 666 3.27 8.60 10.49
C PHE A 666 4.27 9.49 9.75
N VAL A 667 3.73 10.50 9.10
CA VAL A 667 4.48 11.57 8.47
C VAL A 667 3.87 12.87 8.94
N VAL A 668 4.65 13.73 9.58
CA VAL A 668 4.20 15.07 9.98
C VAL A 668 5.24 16.09 9.58
N GLN A 669 4.78 17.25 9.13
CA GLN A 669 5.64 18.36 8.71
C GLN A 669 5.36 19.59 9.57
N ASP A 670 6.43 20.30 9.95
CA ASP A 670 6.40 21.44 10.88
C ASP A 670 5.71 21.11 12.21
N ALA A 671 6.09 19.99 12.83
CA ALA A 671 5.47 19.48 14.06
C ALA A 671 6.46 19.49 15.24
N ALA A 672 5.99 19.85 16.43
CA ALA A 672 6.71 19.60 17.68
C ALA A 672 6.08 18.44 18.45
N GLU A 673 4.87 17.99 18.12
CA GLU A 673 4.23 16.88 18.82
C GLU A 673 3.27 16.11 17.90
N LEU A 674 3.19 14.79 18.13
CA LEU A 674 2.10 13.93 17.64
C LEU A 674 1.69 12.99 18.77
N ALA A 675 0.38 12.90 19.03
CA ALA A 675 -0.22 12.02 20.02
C ALA A 675 -1.48 11.34 19.47
N ASN A 676 -1.86 10.20 20.06
CA ASN A 676 -3.16 9.56 19.89
C ASN A 676 -3.86 9.46 21.26
N GLY A 677 -4.88 10.29 21.49
CA GLY A 677 -5.45 10.50 22.82
C GLY A 677 -4.38 11.00 23.79
N ASP A 678 -4.25 10.34 24.95
CA ASP A 678 -3.23 10.65 25.96
C ASP A 678 -1.85 10.03 25.65
N ALA A 679 -1.73 9.22 24.59
CA ALA A 679 -0.49 8.56 24.23
C ALA A 679 0.33 9.39 23.23
N VAL A 680 1.36 10.09 23.72
CA VAL A 680 2.34 10.79 22.88
C VAL A 680 3.12 9.76 22.05
N LEU A 681 3.30 10.02 20.75
CA LEU A 681 4.18 9.24 19.87
C LEU A 681 5.59 9.83 19.88
N PHE A 682 5.67 11.16 19.76
CA PHE A 682 6.92 11.91 19.96
C PHE A 682 6.62 13.34 20.39
N SER A 683 7.60 13.98 21.01
CA SER A 683 7.67 15.43 21.16
C SER A 683 9.07 15.94 20.80
N ALA A 684 9.18 17.20 20.39
CA ALA A 684 10.43 17.83 19.99
C ALA A 684 10.54 19.25 20.56
N SER A 685 11.77 19.70 20.82
CA SER A 685 12.02 21.07 21.31
C SER A 685 11.81 22.16 20.26
N GLU A 686 11.82 21.77 18.99
CA GLU A 686 11.68 22.62 17.81
C GLU A 686 10.68 21.96 16.84
N LYS A 687 10.20 22.72 15.85
CA LYS A 687 9.43 22.14 14.74
C LYS A 687 10.33 21.26 13.89
N ILE A 688 9.89 20.04 13.65
CA ILE A 688 10.59 19.03 12.86
C ILE A 688 9.65 18.40 11.84
N ASP A 689 10.27 17.81 10.82
CA ASP A 689 9.63 16.95 9.85
C ASP A 689 10.01 15.51 10.14
N THR A 690 9.02 14.62 10.05
CA THR A 690 9.23 13.21 10.31
C THR A 690 8.53 12.38 9.25
N SER A 691 9.12 11.22 8.94
CA SER A 691 8.48 10.15 8.19
C SER A 691 8.93 8.82 8.79
N ILE A 692 8.13 8.30 9.71
CA ILE A 692 8.49 7.22 10.61
C ILE A 692 7.61 6.00 10.37
N GLU A 693 8.26 4.85 10.39
CA GLU A 693 7.68 3.53 10.52
C GLU A 693 7.94 2.99 11.93
N LEU A 694 6.91 2.38 12.50
CA LEU A 694 6.93 1.86 13.85
C LEU A 694 6.35 0.45 13.91
N ASP A 695 7.02 -0.39 14.69
CA ASP A 695 6.50 -1.68 15.15
C ASP A 695 6.83 -1.85 16.64
N ALA A 696 6.60 -3.06 17.18
CA ALA A 696 6.84 -3.33 18.59
C ALA A 696 8.31 -3.15 19.02
N GLU A 697 9.25 -3.41 18.11
CA GLU A 697 10.69 -3.48 18.35
C GLU A 697 11.46 -2.35 17.65
N ARG A 698 10.80 -1.52 16.84
CA ARG A 698 11.48 -0.55 15.98
C ARG A 698 10.74 0.77 15.86
N PHE A 699 11.50 1.86 15.88
CA PHE A 699 11.08 3.20 15.44
C PHE A 699 12.13 3.68 14.45
N ALA A 700 11.76 3.80 13.18
CA ALA A 700 12.74 4.07 12.13
C ALA A 700 12.18 4.90 10.99
N GLY A 701 12.99 5.78 10.42
CA GLY A 701 12.63 6.57 9.25
C GLY A 701 13.35 7.91 9.20
N PHE A 702 12.83 8.82 8.40
CA PHE A 702 13.44 10.13 8.18
C PHE A 702 13.04 11.12 9.28
N VAL A 703 14.00 11.91 9.75
CA VAL A 703 13.78 13.07 10.63
C VAL A 703 14.58 14.25 10.11
N ARG A 704 13.97 15.45 10.09
CA ARG A 704 14.63 16.72 9.80
C ARG A 704 14.23 17.77 10.82
N GLY A 705 15.23 18.44 11.37
CA GLY A 705 15.04 19.64 12.18
C GLY A 705 16.15 20.66 11.93
N PRO A 706 16.25 21.70 12.76
CA PRO A 706 17.26 22.74 12.63
C PRO A 706 18.69 22.18 12.62
N GLY A 707 19.54 22.71 11.74
CA GLY A 707 20.98 22.37 11.72
C GLY A 707 21.73 22.83 12.97
N THR A 708 21.14 23.72 13.77
CA THR A 708 21.68 24.21 15.04
C THR A 708 21.50 23.23 16.20
N GLY A 709 20.68 22.19 16.02
CA GLY A 709 20.35 21.21 17.04
C GLY A 709 18.89 21.29 17.51
N TYR A 710 18.35 20.15 17.91
CA TYR A 710 17.01 19.99 18.48
C TYR A 710 16.96 18.70 19.32
N GLN A 711 16.06 18.68 20.30
CA GLN A 711 15.80 17.50 21.13
C GLN A 711 14.58 16.77 20.59
N LEU A 712 14.69 15.45 20.43
CA LEU A 712 13.58 14.55 20.09
C LEU A 712 13.34 13.59 21.26
N SER A 713 12.10 13.56 21.76
CA SER A 713 11.66 12.75 22.88
C SER A 713 10.65 11.71 22.42
N ILE A 714 10.89 10.45 22.74
CA ILE A 714 10.05 9.30 22.35
C ILE A 714 9.70 8.47 23.59
N PRO A 715 8.41 8.19 23.86
CA PRO A 715 8.04 7.34 25.00
C PRO A 715 8.55 5.91 24.85
N LEU A 716 9.21 5.41 25.90
CA LEU A 716 9.68 4.03 25.98
C LEU A 716 8.51 3.07 26.20
N GLN A 717 7.48 3.48 26.96
CA GLN A 717 6.32 2.65 27.28
C GLN A 717 6.75 1.32 27.92
N GLY A 718 7.77 1.37 28.78
CA GLY A 718 8.38 0.20 29.42
C GLY A 718 9.28 -0.67 28.52
N ARG A 719 9.49 -0.30 27.25
CA ARG A 719 10.51 -0.93 26.39
C ARG A 719 11.91 -0.50 26.81
N THR A 720 12.91 -1.33 26.53
CA THR A 720 14.32 -0.99 26.72
C THR A 720 14.93 -0.67 25.37
N LEU A 721 15.65 0.45 25.25
CA LEU A 721 16.41 0.78 24.05
C LEU A 721 17.67 -0.08 23.97
N ASP A 722 17.83 -0.82 22.87
CA ASP A 722 19.01 -1.65 22.60
C ASP A 722 20.09 -0.84 21.90
N ASP A 723 19.72 -0.12 20.85
CA ASP A 723 20.59 0.82 20.14
C ASP A 723 19.81 1.96 19.46
N ALA A 724 20.51 3.06 19.23
CA ALA A 724 20.03 4.23 18.52
C ALA A 724 21.06 4.68 17.48
N ASN A 725 20.62 4.83 16.24
CA ASN A 725 21.46 5.22 15.11
C ASN A 725 20.83 6.39 14.35
N PHE A 726 21.65 7.36 13.93
CA PHE A 726 21.24 8.44 13.05
C PHE A 726 22.23 8.59 11.90
N SER A 727 21.74 8.39 10.66
CA SER A 727 22.53 8.44 9.42
C SER A 727 23.80 7.59 9.43
N GLY A 728 23.75 6.42 10.07
CA GLY A 728 24.86 5.47 10.18
C GLY A 728 25.71 5.64 11.45
N GLU A 729 25.50 6.69 12.24
CA GLU A 729 26.27 6.95 13.47
C GLU A 729 25.49 6.60 14.74
N LEU A 730 26.15 6.01 15.74
CA LEU A 730 25.54 5.73 17.04
C LEU A 730 25.27 7.03 17.80
N LEU A 731 24.02 7.19 18.26
CA LEU A 731 23.62 8.35 19.05
C LEU A 731 23.88 8.15 20.54
N GLY A 732 24.30 9.23 21.21
CA GLY A 732 24.22 9.33 22.66
C GLY A 732 22.77 9.58 23.07
N VAL A 733 22.30 8.83 24.06
CA VAL A 733 20.90 8.89 24.51
C VAL A 733 20.82 9.11 26.01
N SER A 734 19.78 9.79 26.45
CA SER A 734 19.39 9.86 27.86
C SER A 734 17.95 9.41 28.05
N THR A 735 17.61 8.98 29.27
CA THR A 735 16.26 8.57 29.63
C THR A 735 15.79 9.40 30.82
N GLU A 736 14.64 10.07 30.69
CA GLU A 736 14.02 10.86 31.75
C GLU A 736 12.54 10.49 31.85
N ASP A 737 12.06 10.04 33.02
CA ASP A 737 10.64 9.76 33.29
C ASP A 737 9.89 8.92 32.21
N ASP A 738 10.48 7.80 31.74
CA ASP A 738 9.99 6.92 30.65
C ASP A 738 10.03 7.53 29.22
N LEU A 739 10.71 8.66 29.05
CA LEU A 739 11.03 9.26 27.76
C LEU A 739 12.48 8.95 27.38
N LEU A 740 12.67 8.44 26.18
CA LEU A 740 13.96 8.44 25.50
C LEU A 740 14.19 9.84 24.91
N VAL A 741 15.31 10.46 25.24
CA VAL A 741 15.67 11.81 24.81
C VAL A 741 16.92 11.73 23.92
N LEU A 742 16.79 12.27 22.71
CA LEU A 742 17.81 12.26 21.66
C LEU A 742 18.19 13.70 21.33
N GLU A 743 19.49 14.01 21.39
CA GLU A 743 20.03 15.28 20.90
C GLU A 743 20.44 15.10 19.44
N MET A 744 19.78 15.82 18.54
CA MET A 744 19.91 15.67 17.09
C MET A 744 20.23 17.01 16.43
N ALA A 745 20.72 16.99 15.19
CA ALA A 745 20.92 18.20 14.40
C ALA A 745 20.77 17.89 12.90
N GLY A 746 20.12 18.79 12.16
CA GLY A 746 19.90 18.65 10.73
C GLY A 746 18.92 17.52 10.39
N LYS A 747 19.18 16.83 9.26
CA LYS A 747 18.32 15.79 8.68
C LYS A 747 19.04 14.47 8.52
N GLY A 748 18.29 13.37 8.59
CA GLY A 748 18.86 12.03 8.44
C GLY A 748 17.88 10.90 8.76
N ASP A 749 18.34 9.67 8.54
CA ASP A 749 17.59 8.46 8.89
C ASP A 749 17.84 8.11 10.36
N LEU A 750 16.79 8.09 11.17
CA LEU A 750 16.78 7.63 12.55
C LEU A 750 16.38 6.15 12.59
N VAL A 751 17.09 5.34 13.36
CA VAL A 751 16.73 3.95 13.66
C VAL A 751 16.92 3.68 15.14
N LEU A 752 15.86 3.28 15.81
CA LEU A 752 15.86 2.88 17.21
C LEU A 752 15.38 1.44 17.31
N HIS A 753 16.15 0.61 18.02
CA HIS A 753 15.82 -0.78 18.30
C HIS A 753 15.44 -0.94 19.76
N PHE A 754 14.31 -1.58 20.00
CA PHE A 754 13.75 -1.79 21.32
C PHE A 754 13.56 -3.27 21.62
N SER A 755 14.00 -3.68 22.81
CA SER A 755 13.58 -4.93 23.40
C SER A 755 12.25 -4.76 24.14
N PRO A 756 11.30 -5.71 23.98
CA PRO A 756 10.04 -5.66 24.73
C PRO A 756 10.32 -5.74 26.24
N PRO A 757 9.42 -5.20 27.08
CA PRO A 757 9.55 -5.36 28.53
C PRO A 757 9.66 -6.85 28.89
N PRO A 758 10.49 -7.21 29.89
CA PRO A 758 10.58 -8.60 30.33
C PRO A 758 9.19 -9.10 30.75
N PRO A 759 8.80 -10.33 30.35
CA PRO A 759 7.45 -10.82 30.58
C PRO A 759 7.14 -10.82 32.08
N LEU A 760 6.06 -10.13 32.45
CA LEU A 760 5.53 -10.12 33.81
C LEU A 760 5.19 -11.55 34.22
N ARG A 761 5.63 -11.98 35.40
CA ARG A 761 5.26 -13.27 35.98
C ARG A 761 4.44 -13.07 37.25
N LEU A 762 3.45 -13.93 37.44
CA LEU A 762 2.63 -13.95 38.65
C LEU A 762 3.07 -15.10 39.56
N HIS A 763 3.18 -14.80 40.84
CA HIS A 763 3.39 -15.76 41.92
C HIS A 763 2.18 -15.73 42.85
N ILE A 764 1.59 -16.90 43.11
CA ILE A 764 0.36 -17.02 43.91
C ILE A 764 0.62 -17.86 45.14
N GLU A 765 0.28 -17.30 46.30
CA GLU A 765 0.37 -17.97 47.59
C GLU A 765 -1.02 -18.27 48.14
N GLY A 766 -1.34 -19.55 48.32
CA GLY A 766 -2.60 -19.99 48.91
C GLY A 766 -2.46 -20.34 50.39
N ARG A 767 -3.32 -19.79 51.23
CA ARG A 767 -3.39 -20.08 52.67
C ARG A 767 -4.69 -20.77 53.03
N ALA A 768 -4.60 -21.97 53.62
CA ALA A 768 -5.74 -22.66 54.22
C ALA A 768 -5.54 -22.80 55.74
N GLY A 769 -6.17 -21.93 56.52
CA GLY A 769 -5.87 -21.80 57.95
C GLY A 769 -4.43 -21.30 58.17
N ALA A 770 -3.64 -21.99 59.01
CA ALA A 770 -2.24 -21.64 59.27
C ALA A 770 -1.25 -22.17 58.20
N ARG A 771 -1.72 -22.95 57.23
CA ARG A 771 -0.86 -23.56 56.21
C ARG A 771 -0.77 -22.65 54.99
N LEU A 772 0.42 -22.11 54.77
CA LEU A 772 0.85 -21.51 53.51
C LEU A 772 1.28 -22.62 52.53
N SER A 773 0.92 -22.48 51.26
CA SER A 773 1.35 -23.38 50.19
C SER A 773 1.48 -22.60 48.89
N LEU A 774 2.39 -23.06 48.05
CA LEU A 774 2.33 -22.81 46.61
C LEU A 774 1.45 -23.88 45.95
N SER A 775 1.09 -23.66 44.69
CA SER A 775 0.36 -24.62 43.87
C SER A 775 1.16 -25.94 43.76
N PRO A 776 0.55 -27.14 43.97
CA PRO A 776 -0.85 -27.37 44.31
C PRO A 776 -1.15 -27.32 45.82
N LEU A 777 -2.30 -26.75 46.20
CA LEU A 777 -2.81 -26.83 47.59
C LEU A 777 -3.74 -28.03 47.77
N ARG A 778 -3.51 -28.83 48.80
CA ARG A 778 -4.42 -29.91 49.22
C ARG A 778 -5.04 -29.60 50.57
N THR A 779 -6.36 -29.43 50.63
CA THR A 779 -7.08 -29.10 51.87
C THR A 779 -8.47 -29.78 51.93
N ARG A 780 -9.18 -29.65 53.04
CA ARG A 780 -10.48 -30.33 53.28
C ARG A 780 -11.64 -29.44 52.87
N VAL A 781 -12.74 -30.05 52.41
CA VAL A 781 -14.01 -29.37 52.19
C VAL A 781 -14.48 -28.67 53.48
N GLY A 782 -15.10 -27.49 53.34
CA GLY A 782 -15.55 -26.63 54.42
C GLY A 782 -14.51 -25.64 54.96
N ARG A 783 -13.29 -25.61 54.41
CA ARG A 783 -12.26 -24.62 54.77
C ARG A 783 -12.32 -23.40 53.85
N SER A 784 -12.04 -22.23 54.41
CA SER A 784 -11.72 -21.03 53.64
C SER A 784 -10.25 -21.01 53.26
N VAL A 785 -9.98 -20.62 52.02
CA VAL A 785 -8.65 -20.45 51.43
C VAL A 785 -8.53 -19.01 50.99
N THR A 786 -7.44 -18.34 51.35
CA THR A 786 -7.12 -16.99 50.88
C THR A 786 -5.90 -17.03 49.97
N PHE A 787 -5.87 -16.20 48.95
CA PHE A 787 -4.83 -16.09 47.94
C PHE A 787 -4.23 -14.69 47.98
N GLU A 788 -2.91 -14.63 48.00
CA GLU A 788 -2.15 -13.41 47.81
C GLU A 788 -1.39 -13.54 46.49
N VAL A 789 -1.50 -12.52 45.64
CA VAL A 789 -0.94 -12.50 44.29
C VAL A 789 0.19 -11.49 44.26
N PHE A 790 1.32 -11.92 43.75
CA PHE A 790 2.52 -11.11 43.62
C PHE A 790 2.93 -11.04 42.15
N SER A 791 3.53 -9.92 41.74
CA SER A 791 4.18 -9.79 40.44
C SER A 791 5.68 -9.58 40.59
N PHE A 792 6.44 -10.00 39.57
CA PHE A 792 7.87 -9.70 39.43
C PHE A 792 8.26 -9.61 37.95
N SER A 793 9.19 -8.71 37.63
CA SER A 793 9.87 -8.61 36.34
C SER A 793 11.04 -9.59 36.33
N ALA A 794 11.21 -10.35 35.25
CA ALA A 794 12.17 -11.44 35.19
C ALA A 794 13.59 -10.95 34.86
N GLU A 795 14.30 -10.41 35.85
CA GLU A 795 15.77 -10.49 35.94
C GLU A 795 16.10 -11.01 37.34
N ASP A 796 16.64 -12.23 37.41
CA ASP A 796 16.97 -12.97 38.64
C ASP A 796 15.80 -13.30 39.60
N SER A 797 15.30 -14.53 39.49
CA SER A 797 14.33 -15.13 40.44
C SER A 797 14.86 -15.30 41.87
N SER A 798 16.07 -14.84 42.17
CA SER A 798 16.71 -14.99 43.49
C SER A 798 16.74 -13.74 44.36
N ASP A 799 16.51 -12.52 43.84
CA ASP A 799 16.78 -11.29 44.63
C ASP A 799 15.75 -10.15 44.57
N LEU A 800 14.59 -10.31 43.92
CA LEU A 800 13.52 -9.31 44.01
C LEU A 800 12.45 -9.71 45.02
N ALA A 801 12.18 -8.83 45.99
CA ALA A 801 11.05 -8.96 46.90
C ALA A 801 9.75 -8.92 46.08
N PRO A 802 8.97 -10.01 46.01
CA PRO A 802 7.72 -10.03 45.25
C PRO A 802 6.79 -8.92 45.76
N VAL A 803 6.26 -8.10 44.85
CA VAL A 803 5.35 -7.01 45.21
C VAL A 803 3.92 -7.54 45.20
N ALA A 804 3.22 -7.44 46.33
CA ALA A 804 1.83 -7.83 46.41
C ALA A 804 0.97 -6.88 45.56
N ILE A 805 0.17 -7.44 44.66
CA ILE A 805 -0.73 -6.68 43.79
C ILE A 805 -2.18 -6.86 44.20
N ALA A 806 -2.91 -5.75 44.31
CA ALA A 806 -4.34 -5.75 44.60
C ALA A 806 -5.19 -5.81 43.32
N ASP A 807 -4.63 -5.37 42.20
CA ASP A 807 -5.32 -5.31 40.90
C ASP A 807 -5.00 -6.52 40.02
N TYR A 808 -5.77 -7.58 40.22
CA TYR A 808 -5.77 -8.78 39.38
C TYR A 808 -7.20 -9.26 39.15
N GLN A 809 -7.40 -9.99 38.07
CA GLN A 809 -8.59 -10.80 37.81
C GLN A 809 -8.30 -12.25 38.20
N TRP A 810 -9.33 -12.98 38.61
CA TRP A 810 -9.20 -14.40 38.92
C TRP A 810 -10.49 -15.12 38.56
N GLU A 811 -10.34 -16.32 37.99
CA GLU A 811 -11.42 -17.18 37.59
C GLU A 811 -11.42 -18.42 38.50
N VAL A 812 -12.50 -18.58 39.28
CA VAL A 812 -12.66 -19.68 40.22
C VAL A 812 -13.69 -20.66 39.67
N PRO A 813 -13.30 -21.92 39.39
CA PRO A 813 -14.23 -22.94 38.98
C PRO A 813 -15.36 -23.14 40.00
N ALA A 814 -16.61 -23.09 39.54
CA ALA A 814 -17.80 -23.23 40.37
C ALA A 814 -17.87 -24.57 41.14
N ALA A 815 -17.10 -25.57 40.70
CA ALA A 815 -16.97 -26.87 41.35
C ALA A 815 -16.23 -26.80 42.71
N LEU A 816 -15.36 -25.79 42.93
CA LEU A 816 -14.54 -25.69 44.14
C LEU A 816 -15.30 -25.14 45.34
N GLY A 817 -16.23 -24.20 45.12
CA GLY A 817 -17.00 -23.61 46.22
C GLY A 817 -17.46 -22.18 45.93
N GLU A 818 -17.70 -21.43 47.00
CA GLU A 818 -18.24 -20.08 46.95
C GLU A 818 -17.15 -19.04 47.21
N VAL A 819 -17.01 -18.08 46.28
CA VAL A 819 -16.12 -16.93 46.44
C VAL A 819 -16.69 -16.02 47.53
N THR A 820 -15.97 -15.86 48.64
CA THR A 820 -16.43 -15.05 49.79
C THR A 820 -15.93 -13.61 49.75
N ALA A 821 -14.81 -13.34 49.07
CA ALA A 821 -14.26 -12.01 48.78
C ALA A 821 -13.20 -12.14 47.67
N LYS A 822 -12.71 -11.03 47.09
CA LYS A 822 -11.58 -11.06 46.13
C LYS A 822 -10.37 -11.73 46.80
N GLY A 823 -9.83 -12.78 46.16
CA GLY A 823 -8.76 -13.60 46.73
C GLY A 823 -9.17 -14.52 47.88
N ALA A 824 -10.47 -14.75 48.15
CA ALA A 824 -10.93 -15.63 49.20
C ALA A 824 -12.07 -16.56 48.76
N LEU A 825 -11.88 -17.86 48.96
CA LEU A 825 -12.79 -18.92 48.53
C LEU A 825 -13.11 -19.84 49.70
N THR A 826 -14.39 -20.15 49.93
CA THR A 826 -14.79 -21.22 50.85
C THR A 826 -15.15 -22.47 50.07
N LEU A 827 -14.48 -23.57 50.38
CA LEU A 827 -14.63 -24.85 49.67
C LEU A 827 -15.92 -25.55 50.08
N THR A 828 -17.05 -25.20 49.45
CA THR A 828 -18.39 -25.64 49.85
C THR A 828 -18.93 -26.83 49.06
N LYS A 829 -18.25 -27.28 48.00
CA LYS A 829 -18.71 -28.40 47.15
C LYS A 829 -17.66 -29.51 46.95
N VAL A 830 -18.21 -30.69 46.65
CA VAL A 830 -17.65 -32.04 46.35
C VAL A 830 -16.16 -32.26 46.60
N SER A 831 -15.84 -33.23 47.46
CA SER A 831 -14.46 -33.74 47.61
C SER A 831 -14.03 -34.58 46.41
N GLY A 832 -12.76 -34.54 46.03
CA GLY A 832 -12.20 -35.26 44.87
C GLY A 832 -12.08 -34.40 43.61
N VAL A 833 -12.49 -33.13 43.70
CA VAL A 833 -12.33 -32.11 42.65
C VAL A 833 -10.89 -31.58 42.68
N ARG A 834 -10.23 -31.64 41.50
CA ARG A 834 -8.93 -31.03 41.23
C ARG A 834 -9.14 -30.04 40.10
N GLU A 835 -9.00 -28.76 40.42
CA GLU A 835 -9.28 -27.67 39.48
C GLU A 835 -8.17 -26.62 39.57
N ASP A 836 -8.04 -25.84 38.52
CA ASP A 836 -7.11 -24.72 38.43
C ASP A 836 -7.87 -23.41 38.61
N ILE A 837 -7.42 -22.59 39.54
CA ILE A 837 -7.85 -21.19 39.65
C ILE A 837 -6.91 -20.37 38.77
N VAL A 838 -7.44 -19.61 37.83
CA VAL A 838 -6.65 -18.79 36.91
C VAL A 838 -6.55 -17.38 37.46
N PHE A 839 -5.35 -16.82 37.54
CA PHE A 839 -5.09 -15.43 37.94
C PHE A 839 -4.50 -14.67 36.75
N ARG A 840 -4.97 -13.43 36.53
CA ARG A 840 -4.54 -12.56 35.44
C ARG A 840 -4.23 -11.15 35.93
N ALA A 841 -3.08 -10.59 35.58
CA ALA A 841 -2.72 -9.20 35.86
C ALA A 841 -1.61 -8.75 34.90
N GLY A 842 -1.69 -7.52 34.38
CA GLY A 842 -0.65 -6.91 33.54
C GLY A 842 -0.18 -7.77 32.36
N GLY A 843 -1.11 -8.45 31.66
CA GLY A 843 -0.81 -9.35 30.54
C GLY A 843 -0.31 -10.75 30.92
N ALA A 844 -0.01 -10.99 32.20
CA ALA A 844 0.44 -12.28 32.70
C ALA A 844 -0.73 -13.17 33.18
N GLU A 845 -0.58 -14.48 33.01
CA GLU A 845 -1.50 -15.50 33.51
C GLU A 845 -0.74 -16.52 34.37
N ALA A 846 -1.32 -16.92 35.50
CA ALA A 846 -0.82 -18.04 36.29
C ALA A 846 -1.97 -18.87 36.86
N THR A 847 -1.73 -20.17 36.99
CA THR A 847 -2.71 -21.13 37.50
C THR A 847 -2.34 -21.62 38.89
N TYR A 848 -3.34 -21.72 39.76
CA TYR A 848 -3.18 -22.28 41.10
C TYR A 848 -4.06 -23.52 41.25
N ASN A 849 -3.42 -24.69 41.29
CA ASN A 849 -4.09 -25.96 41.41
C ASN A 849 -4.53 -26.20 42.86
N ILE A 850 -5.78 -26.61 43.05
CA ILE A 850 -6.30 -26.97 44.36
C ILE A 850 -7.01 -28.31 44.32
N THR A 851 -6.73 -29.14 45.32
CA THR A 851 -7.33 -30.46 45.52
C THR A 851 -8.14 -30.48 46.82
N VAL A 852 -9.46 -30.67 46.70
CA VAL A 852 -10.37 -30.74 47.85
C VAL A 852 -10.52 -32.17 48.34
N THR A 853 -10.27 -32.42 49.62
CA THR A 853 -10.37 -33.74 50.28
C THR A 853 -11.62 -33.85 51.17
N PRO A 854 -12.19 -35.06 51.33
CA PRO A 854 -13.38 -35.27 52.16
C PRO A 854 -13.12 -34.94 53.63
N HIS A 855 -14.18 -34.58 54.36
CA HIS A 855 -14.13 -34.40 55.81
C HIS A 855 -14.19 -35.76 56.54
N SER A 856 -14.13 -35.76 57.88
CA SER A 856 -14.32 -36.96 58.69
C SER A 856 -15.68 -37.62 58.43
N VAL A 857 -15.70 -38.96 58.47
CA VAL A 857 -16.92 -39.77 58.36
C VAL A 857 -17.92 -39.36 59.43
N VAL A 858 -19.17 -39.14 59.04
CA VAL A 858 -20.30 -38.92 59.96
C VAL A 858 -21.45 -39.88 59.71
N GLU A 859 -21.45 -40.62 58.60
CA GLU A 859 -22.52 -41.57 58.27
C GLU A 859 -21.93 -42.79 57.55
N VAL A 860 -22.47 -43.98 57.82
CA VAL A 860 -22.21 -45.20 57.03
C VAL A 860 -23.52 -45.69 56.44
N VAL A 861 -23.59 -45.75 55.12
CA VAL A 861 -24.77 -46.19 54.37
C VAL A 861 -24.54 -47.60 53.83
N ILE A 862 -25.49 -48.51 54.07
CA ILE A 862 -25.48 -49.89 53.55
C ILE A 862 -26.46 -50.01 52.38
N GLU A 863 -26.03 -50.69 51.32
CA GLU A 863 -26.82 -50.98 50.11
C GLU A 863 -26.86 -52.51 49.86
N PRO A 864 -28.04 -53.14 49.76
CA PRO A 864 -29.36 -52.55 50.02
C PRO A 864 -29.58 -52.29 51.53
N GLY A 865 -30.28 -51.20 51.86
CA GLY A 865 -30.59 -50.82 53.25
C GLY A 865 -31.66 -51.68 53.92
N SER A 866 -32.46 -52.42 53.15
CA SER A 866 -33.33 -53.49 53.64
C SER A 866 -33.63 -54.51 52.55
N ILE A 867 -33.86 -55.78 52.92
CA ILE A 867 -34.23 -56.83 51.97
C ILE A 867 -35.04 -57.95 52.64
N VAL A 868 -35.96 -58.57 51.87
CA VAL A 868 -36.59 -59.84 52.23
C VAL A 868 -35.93 -60.93 51.39
N ILE A 869 -35.41 -61.98 52.03
CA ILE A 869 -34.62 -63.02 51.37
C ILE A 869 -35.18 -64.41 51.67
N GLU A 870 -35.19 -65.30 50.69
CA GLU A 870 -35.65 -66.67 50.88
C GLU A 870 -34.66 -67.48 51.75
N PRO A 871 -35.14 -68.50 52.50
CA PRO A 871 -34.27 -69.38 53.28
C PRO A 871 -33.13 -69.98 52.41
N GLY A 872 -31.89 -69.93 52.91
CA GLY A 872 -30.70 -70.46 52.23
C GLY A 872 -30.14 -69.59 51.08
N ALA A 873 -30.81 -68.51 50.68
CA ALA A 873 -30.34 -67.65 49.59
C ALA A 873 -29.19 -66.71 50.03
N ARG A 874 -28.39 -66.25 49.05
CA ARG A 874 -27.22 -65.38 49.26
C ARG A 874 -27.49 -63.94 48.80
N GLN A 875 -27.01 -62.96 49.56
CA GLN A 875 -27.04 -61.52 49.23
C GLN A 875 -25.72 -60.87 49.59
N THR A 876 -25.17 -60.00 48.74
CA THR A 876 -23.97 -59.22 49.10
C THR A 876 -24.36 -57.77 49.43
N PHE A 877 -23.97 -57.29 50.60
CA PHE A 877 -24.16 -55.91 51.02
C PHE A 877 -22.90 -55.09 50.75
N ARG A 878 -23.09 -53.81 50.38
CA ARG A 878 -22.01 -52.83 50.17
C ARG A 878 -22.20 -51.66 51.12
N ALA A 879 -21.12 -51.01 51.53
CA ALA A 879 -21.18 -49.85 52.41
C ALA A 879 -20.37 -48.68 51.84
N LYS A 880 -20.83 -47.46 52.11
CA LYS A 880 -20.12 -46.20 51.83
C LYS A 880 -20.08 -45.38 53.12
N ALA A 881 -18.94 -44.75 53.38
CA ALA A 881 -18.77 -43.84 54.50
C ALA A 881 -18.90 -42.43 53.94
N LEU A 882 -19.81 -41.64 54.47
CA LEU A 882 -20.08 -40.28 54.02
C LEU A 882 -19.62 -39.28 55.08
N ASP A 883 -19.13 -38.13 54.63
CA ASP A 883 -18.92 -36.96 55.50
C ASP A 883 -20.20 -36.11 55.61
N ARG A 884 -20.16 -35.06 56.45
CA ARG A 884 -21.31 -34.16 56.69
C ARG A 884 -21.80 -33.39 55.45
N TYR A 885 -21.05 -33.45 54.36
CA TYR A 885 -21.36 -32.80 53.09
C TYR A 885 -21.80 -33.82 52.03
N GLY A 886 -22.03 -35.08 52.43
CA GLY A 886 -22.44 -36.17 51.53
C GLY A 886 -21.30 -36.75 50.68
N ASN A 887 -20.04 -36.40 50.94
CA ASN A 887 -18.92 -36.91 50.17
C ASN A 887 -18.51 -38.30 50.63
N VAL A 888 -18.16 -39.18 49.68
CA VAL A 888 -17.60 -40.49 49.99
C VAL A 888 -16.20 -40.34 50.58
N VAL A 889 -16.04 -40.77 51.82
CA VAL A 889 -14.76 -40.90 52.51
C VAL A 889 -14.24 -42.33 52.26
N PRO A 890 -13.09 -42.51 51.58
CA PRO A 890 -12.54 -43.84 51.35
C PRO A 890 -12.28 -44.58 52.67
N ARG A 891 -13.00 -45.68 52.90
CA ARG A 891 -12.89 -46.54 54.08
C ARG A 891 -13.08 -48.01 53.70
N SER A 892 -12.50 -48.89 54.52
CA SER A 892 -12.79 -50.32 54.51
C SER A 892 -13.84 -50.64 55.57
N PHE A 893 -14.71 -51.62 55.30
CA PHE A 893 -15.82 -51.98 56.17
C PHE A 893 -15.70 -53.43 56.66
N GLY A 894 -15.93 -53.64 57.95
CA GLY A 894 -16.17 -54.95 58.54
C GLY A 894 -17.68 -55.24 58.63
N TRP A 895 -18.09 -56.48 58.37
CA TRP A 895 -19.49 -56.88 58.29
C TRP A 895 -19.91 -57.84 59.40
N HIS A 896 -21.10 -57.63 59.98
CA HIS A 896 -21.65 -58.46 61.05
C HIS A 896 -23.15 -58.71 60.85
N THR A 897 -23.66 -59.84 61.34
CA THR A 897 -25.11 -60.12 61.42
C THR A 897 -25.56 -60.20 62.88
N VAL A 898 -26.80 -59.80 63.14
CA VAL A 898 -27.46 -59.90 64.46
C VAL A 898 -28.87 -60.45 64.27
N GLY A 899 -29.32 -61.32 65.17
CA GLY A 899 -30.70 -61.87 65.16
C GLY A 899 -30.84 -63.30 64.61
N GLY A 900 -29.74 -64.04 64.42
CA GLY A 900 -29.80 -65.47 64.04
C GLY A 900 -30.29 -65.76 62.61
N ILE A 901 -30.42 -64.73 61.78
CA ILE A 901 -31.00 -64.79 60.43
C ILE A 901 -30.08 -65.36 59.35
N GLY A 902 -28.83 -65.71 59.68
CA GLY A 902 -27.83 -66.15 58.71
C GLY A 902 -26.41 -65.72 59.05
N THR A 903 -25.46 -66.09 58.19
CA THR A 903 -24.02 -65.79 58.34
C THR A 903 -23.55 -64.78 57.29
N ILE A 904 -22.71 -63.80 57.66
CA ILE A 904 -22.08 -62.86 56.71
C ILE A 904 -20.56 -63.01 56.72
N ASP A 905 -19.95 -62.93 55.54
CA ASP A 905 -18.50 -62.79 55.41
C ASP A 905 -18.05 -61.41 55.89
N THR A 906 -17.14 -61.39 56.87
CA THR A 906 -16.74 -60.18 57.59
C THR A 906 -15.95 -59.19 56.74
N ARG A 907 -15.44 -59.57 55.56
CA ARG A 907 -14.68 -58.70 54.66
C ARG A 907 -15.44 -58.34 53.39
N SER A 908 -16.19 -59.29 52.84
CA SER A 908 -16.84 -59.12 51.54
C SER A 908 -18.30 -58.67 51.64
N GLY A 909 -18.92 -58.74 52.82
CA GLY A 909 -20.34 -58.41 53.01
C GLY A 909 -21.29 -59.45 52.41
N SER A 910 -20.81 -60.66 52.09
CA SER A 910 -21.64 -61.73 51.51
C SER A 910 -22.41 -62.46 52.60
N PHE A 911 -23.72 -62.25 52.65
CA PHE A 911 -24.68 -62.82 53.58
C PHE A 911 -25.35 -64.06 53.00
N VAL A 912 -25.56 -65.08 53.83
CA VAL A 912 -26.34 -66.29 53.52
C VAL A 912 -27.44 -66.43 54.55
N ALA A 913 -28.70 -66.45 54.10
CA ALA A 913 -29.88 -66.53 54.96
C ALA A 913 -30.03 -67.89 55.65
N SER A 914 -30.56 -67.90 56.88
CA SER A 914 -30.87 -69.12 57.63
C SER A 914 -32.03 -69.88 56.99
N ASP A 915 -32.07 -71.20 57.21
CA ASP A 915 -33.17 -72.06 56.74
C ASP A 915 -34.49 -71.85 57.52
N THR A 916 -34.44 -71.10 58.62
CA THR A 916 -35.58 -70.73 59.46
C THR A 916 -36.02 -69.29 59.22
N PRO A 917 -37.33 -69.02 59.05
CA PRO A 917 -37.87 -67.67 58.98
C PRO A 917 -37.54 -66.86 60.24
N GLY A 918 -37.14 -65.60 60.06
CA GLY A 918 -36.77 -64.69 61.16
C GLY A 918 -36.45 -63.28 60.68
N GLU A 919 -36.40 -62.32 61.61
CA GLU A 919 -35.98 -60.94 61.35
C GLU A 919 -34.65 -60.63 62.08
N GLY A 920 -33.77 -59.89 61.41
CA GLY A 920 -32.46 -59.51 61.95
C GLY A 920 -31.82 -58.38 61.16
N TRP A 921 -30.55 -58.10 61.45
CA TRP A 921 -29.83 -56.94 60.92
C TRP A 921 -28.45 -57.32 60.40
N VAL A 922 -28.03 -56.66 59.32
CA VAL A 922 -26.65 -56.63 58.84
C VAL A 922 -26.05 -55.28 59.20
N ILE A 923 -24.83 -55.27 59.74
CA ILE A 923 -24.14 -54.09 60.23
C ILE A 923 -22.81 -53.96 59.49
N ALA A 924 -22.48 -52.74 59.05
CA ALA A 924 -21.20 -52.40 58.43
C ALA A 924 -20.45 -51.39 59.30
N VAL A 925 -19.20 -51.70 59.65
CA VAL A 925 -18.38 -50.90 60.56
C VAL A 925 -17.13 -50.39 59.84
N ALA A 926 -16.99 -49.07 59.75
CA ALA A 926 -15.83 -48.41 59.15
C ALA A 926 -14.65 -48.31 60.13
N ASN A 927 -14.00 -49.43 60.44
CA ASN A 927 -12.76 -49.53 61.24
C ASN A 927 -12.73 -48.74 62.57
N ILE A 928 -13.59 -49.14 63.52
CA ILE A 928 -13.42 -48.87 64.97
C ILE A 928 -13.76 -50.17 65.71
N LEU A 929 -12.90 -50.58 66.66
CA LEU A 929 -13.15 -51.71 67.57
C LEU A 929 -14.54 -51.57 68.22
N LEU A 930 -15.42 -52.55 68.06
CA LEU A 930 -16.67 -52.66 68.82
C LEU A 930 -16.70 -54.00 69.57
N VAL A 931 -16.94 -53.91 70.88
CA VAL A 931 -17.24 -55.04 71.78
C VAL A 931 -18.76 -55.12 71.90
N PHE A 932 -19.36 -56.26 71.54
CA PHE A 932 -20.81 -56.47 71.66
C PHE A 932 -21.17 -56.98 73.07
N SER A 933 -22.14 -56.35 73.73
CA SER A 933 -22.88 -56.92 74.87
C SER A 933 -24.39 -56.84 74.60
N ASP A 934 -25.13 -57.85 75.05
CA ASP A 934 -26.46 -58.25 74.58
C ASP A 934 -27.64 -57.31 74.90
N THR A 935 -27.45 -56.02 75.17
CA THR A 935 -28.58 -55.10 75.41
C THR A 935 -28.33 -53.70 74.84
N GLY A 936 -28.78 -53.50 73.60
CA GLY A 936 -29.15 -52.20 73.03
C GLY A 936 -28.02 -51.24 72.68
N THR A 937 -27.73 -51.10 71.38
CA THR A 937 -26.94 -49.98 70.85
C THR A 937 -27.63 -49.39 69.63
N SER A 938 -27.92 -48.09 69.68
CA SER A 938 -28.13 -47.26 68.50
C SER A 938 -26.80 -47.12 67.76
N VAL A 939 -26.67 -47.68 66.57
CA VAL A 939 -25.47 -47.53 65.74
C VAL A 939 -25.88 -47.27 64.30
N GLU A 940 -25.39 -46.16 63.75
CA GLU A 940 -25.45 -45.82 62.33
C GLU A 940 -24.81 -46.94 61.48
N GLY A 941 -25.41 -47.27 60.34
CA GLY A 941 -24.94 -48.34 59.45
C GLY A 941 -25.54 -49.73 59.71
N THR A 942 -26.88 -49.84 59.82
CA THR A 942 -27.59 -51.13 59.85
C THR A 942 -28.53 -51.30 58.65
N GLY A 943 -28.64 -52.52 58.12
CA GLY A 943 -29.61 -52.90 57.09
C GLY A 943 -30.52 -54.02 57.59
N LYS A 944 -31.85 -53.86 57.47
CA LYS A 944 -32.85 -54.82 57.99
C LYS A 944 -33.03 -56.01 57.03
N VAL A 945 -33.02 -57.24 57.55
CA VAL A 945 -33.23 -58.46 56.76
C VAL A 945 -34.36 -59.32 57.34
N VAL A 946 -35.31 -59.74 56.50
CA VAL A 946 -36.46 -60.58 56.85
C VAL A 946 -36.46 -61.85 55.99
N VAL A 947 -36.66 -63.04 56.58
CA VAL A 947 -36.69 -64.33 55.85
C VAL A 947 -38.13 -64.84 55.69
N GLY A 948 -38.59 -65.08 54.44
CA GLY A 948 -39.99 -65.38 54.06
C GLY A 948 -40.41 -66.87 53.99
N ALA A 949 -41.70 -67.15 53.74
CA ALA A 949 -42.31 -68.50 53.66
C ALA A 949 -42.71 -68.90 52.19
N PRO A 950 -42.72 -70.20 51.84
CA PRO A 950 -42.77 -70.67 50.44
C PRO A 950 -44.12 -70.41 49.74
N ARG A 951 -44.06 -70.09 48.44
CA ARG A 951 -45.22 -69.69 47.59
C ARG A 951 -45.67 -70.81 46.62
N PRO A 952 -46.97 -70.87 46.23
CA PRO A 952 -47.44 -71.81 45.20
C PRO A 952 -46.76 -71.57 43.84
N GLU A 953 -46.39 -72.63 43.13
CA GLU A 953 -45.67 -72.51 41.84
C GLU A 953 -46.59 -72.49 40.61
N GLN A 954 -47.86 -72.88 40.74
CA GLN A 954 -48.80 -73.00 39.63
C GLN A 954 -50.18 -72.47 39.97
N TYR A 955 -50.93 -72.08 38.93
CA TYR A 955 -52.35 -71.73 39.05
C TYR A 955 -53.21 -72.97 39.29
N ALA A 956 -54.16 -72.91 40.23
CA ALA A 956 -55.11 -74.00 40.45
C ALA A 956 -56.49 -73.48 40.88
N LEU A 957 -57.58 -74.01 40.32
CA LEU A 957 -58.94 -73.83 40.81
C LEU A 957 -59.44 -75.13 41.43
N HIS A 958 -59.74 -75.11 42.72
CA HIS A 958 -60.13 -76.28 43.49
C HIS A 958 -61.66 -76.50 43.48
N PRO A 959 -62.14 -77.74 43.67
CA PRO A 959 -63.55 -78.04 43.89
C PRO A 959 -64.10 -77.27 45.09
N ASN A 960 -65.33 -76.79 44.98
CA ASN A 960 -66.01 -76.08 46.05
C ASN A 960 -66.40 -77.05 47.19
N ILE A 961 -66.36 -76.58 48.43
CA ILE A 961 -66.69 -77.40 49.61
C ILE A 961 -67.66 -76.63 50.53
N PRO A 962 -68.80 -77.23 50.91
CA PRO A 962 -69.32 -78.53 50.46
C PRO A 962 -69.85 -78.53 49.00
N ASN A 963 -70.03 -79.70 48.38
CA ASN A 963 -70.72 -79.83 47.09
C ASN A 963 -71.41 -81.22 47.00
N PRO A 964 -72.77 -81.32 46.98
CA PRO A 964 -73.72 -80.22 46.99
C PRO A 964 -73.71 -79.40 48.29
N PHE A 965 -74.13 -78.13 48.22
CA PHE A 965 -74.13 -77.19 49.34
C PHE A 965 -75.52 -76.55 49.59
N ASN A 966 -75.72 -75.97 50.79
CA ASN A 966 -76.97 -75.32 51.20
C ASN A 966 -76.76 -74.23 52.29
N PRO A 967 -77.06 -72.94 52.05
CA PRO A 967 -77.02 -72.28 50.77
C PRO A 967 -75.63 -71.72 50.43
N SER A 968 -74.60 -71.88 51.27
CA SER A 968 -73.23 -71.37 51.01
C SER A 968 -72.15 -72.43 50.81
N THR A 969 -71.12 -72.10 50.03
CA THR A 969 -69.93 -72.93 49.76
C THR A 969 -68.68 -72.08 49.63
N LEU A 970 -67.51 -72.66 49.93
CA LEU A 970 -66.21 -72.03 49.67
C LEU A 970 -65.62 -72.50 48.35
N ILE A 971 -65.06 -71.57 47.58
CA ILE A 971 -64.31 -71.80 46.34
C ILE A 971 -62.87 -71.36 46.59
N ARG A 972 -61.89 -72.25 46.34
CA ARG A 972 -60.48 -71.99 46.60
C ARG A 972 -59.66 -71.98 45.31
N PHE A 973 -58.65 -71.11 45.24
CA PHE A 973 -57.72 -71.09 44.11
C PHE A 973 -56.33 -70.58 44.50
N ASP A 974 -55.32 -71.07 43.78
CA ASP A 974 -53.91 -70.72 43.97
C ASP A 974 -53.40 -69.86 42.82
N LEU A 975 -52.59 -68.85 43.13
CA LEU A 975 -51.93 -67.97 42.17
C LEU A 975 -50.41 -67.97 42.41
N PRO A 976 -49.58 -68.30 41.41
CA PRO A 976 -48.12 -68.28 41.57
C PRO A 976 -47.51 -66.88 41.42
N ILE A 977 -48.24 -65.96 40.78
CA ILE A 977 -47.86 -64.57 40.57
C ILE A 977 -49.06 -63.64 40.79
N VAL A 978 -48.80 -62.33 40.90
CA VAL A 978 -49.86 -61.32 40.95
C VAL A 978 -50.70 -61.46 39.69
N SER A 979 -52.01 -61.65 39.84
CA SER A 979 -52.90 -61.92 38.70
C SER A 979 -54.20 -61.14 38.83
N GLN A 980 -54.72 -60.67 37.70
CA GLN A 980 -56.07 -60.13 37.63
C GLN A 980 -57.06 -61.28 37.65
N VAL A 981 -57.78 -61.42 38.76
CA VAL A 981 -58.70 -62.51 39.01
C VAL A 981 -60.13 -62.06 38.75
N GLN A 982 -60.89 -62.88 38.05
CA GLN A 982 -62.33 -62.78 37.93
C GLN A 982 -62.95 -64.15 38.23
N LEU A 983 -63.77 -64.25 39.30
CA LEU A 983 -64.51 -65.46 39.66
C LEU A 983 -66.00 -65.22 39.46
N THR A 984 -66.60 -65.98 38.54
CA THR A 984 -67.98 -65.74 38.09
C THR A 984 -68.82 -67.00 38.15
N ILE A 985 -70.06 -66.86 38.64
CA ILE A 985 -71.07 -67.91 38.74
C ILE A 985 -72.03 -67.86 37.56
N TYR A 986 -72.34 -69.02 36.99
CA TYR A 986 -73.25 -69.20 35.87
C TYR A 986 -74.35 -70.23 36.21
N ASN A 987 -75.56 -70.02 35.69
CA ASN A 987 -76.63 -71.02 35.77
C ASN A 987 -76.46 -72.14 34.73
N ALA A 988 -77.36 -73.14 34.77
CA ALA A 988 -77.34 -74.27 33.83
C ALA A 988 -77.53 -73.89 32.35
N LEU A 989 -78.06 -72.69 32.04
CA LEU A 989 -78.19 -72.16 30.68
C LEU A 989 -76.93 -71.41 30.23
N GLY A 990 -75.92 -71.26 31.09
CA GLY A 990 -74.69 -70.53 30.81
C GLY A 990 -74.80 -69.01 30.98
N GLN A 991 -75.89 -68.51 31.56
CA GLN A 991 -76.03 -67.08 31.86
C GLN A 991 -75.26 -66.74 33.15
N GLU A 992 -74.54 -65.62 33.14
CA GLU A 992 -73.86 -65.07 34.31
C GLU A 992 -74.92 -64.69 35.36
N ILE A 993 -74.79 -65.25 36.55
CA ILE A 993 -75.68 -65.02 37.68
C ILE A 993 -75.08 -63.95 38.58
N GLU A 994 -73.79 -64.08 38.89
CA GLU A 994 -73.10 -63.20 39.80
C GLU A 994 -71.59 -63.30 39.59
N ARG A 995 -70.87 -62.21 39.84
CA ARG A 995 -69.41 -62.17 39.88
C ARG A 995 -68.98 -61.98 41.33
N LEU A 996 -68.32 -62.98 41.89
CA LEU A 996 -68.00 -63.02 43.32
C LEU A 996 -66.81 -62.11 43.66
N VAL A 997 -65.80 -62.11 42.80
CA VAL A 997 -64.64 -61.23 42.91
C VAL A 997 -64.13 -60.82 41.54
N GLU A 998 -63.62 -59.60 41.44
CA GLU A 998 -62.92 -59.07 40.28
C GLU A 998 -61.85 -58.07 40.74
N GLY A 999 -60.58 -58.32 40.41
CA GLY A 999 -59.47 -57.43 40.77
C GLY A 999 -58.10 -58.09 40.82
N SER A 1000 -57.06 -57.31 41.19
CA SER A 1000 -55.68 -57.79 41.26
C SER A 1000 -55.42 -58.52 42.58
N PHE A 1001 -55.02 -59.79 42.54
CA PHE A 1001 -54.69 -60.60 43.71
C PHE A 1001 -53.19 -60.90 43.75
N ALA A 1002 -52.63 -60.89 44.96
CA ALA A 1002 -51.23 -61.25 45.20
C ALA A 1002 -50.99 -62.77 45.00
N PRO A 1003 -49.74 -63.22 44.76
CA PRO A 1003 -49.42 -64.63 44.71
C PRO A 1003 -49.74 -65.29 46.06
N GLY A 1004 -50.38 -66.45 46.04
CA GLY A 1004 -50.82 -67.18 47.24
C GLY A 1004 -52.08 -68.01 47.00
N ALA A 1005 -52.49 -68.74 48.03
CA ALA A 1005 -53.77 -69.44 48.08
C ALA A 1005 -54.88 -68.51 48.57
N HIS A 1006 -56.02 -68.52 47.89
CA HIS A 1006 -57.16 -67.64 48.15
C HIS A 1006 -58.45 -68.45 48.29
N GLU A 1007 -59.37 -67.98 49.12
CA GLU A 1007 -60.69 -68.60 49.32
C GLU A 1007 -61.80 -67.54 49.24
N VAL A 1008 -62.86 -67.83 48.49
CA VAL A 1008 -64.02 -66.96 48.30
C VAL A 1008 -65.29 -67.75 48.61
N GLU A 1009 -66.15 -67.20 49.48
CA GLU A 1009 -67.45 -67.80 49.79
C GLU A 1009 -68.51 -67.35 48.79
N TRP A 1010 -69.37 -68.26 48.37
CA TRP A 1010 -70.62 -67.93 47.68
C TRP A 1010 -71.82 -68.29 48.56
N ASP A 1011 -72.63 -67.29 48.93
CA ASP A 1011 -73.96 -67.51 49.53
C ASP A 1011 -75.03 -67.46 48.43
N ALA A 1012 -75.57 -68.62 48.09
CA ALA A 1012 -76.60 -68.76 47.08
C ALA A 1012 -78.03 -68.71 47.65
N SER A 1013 -78.24 -68.12 48.83
CA SER A 1013 -79.54 -68.06 49.52
C SER A 1013 -80.65 -67.37 48.72
N GLY A 1014 -80.32 -66.57 47.70
CA GLY A 1014 -81.27 -65.96 46.76
C GLY A 1014 -81.63 -66.81 45.52
N HIS A 1015 -80.99 -67.96 45.32
CA HIS A 1015 -81.08 -68.76 44.09
C HIS A 1015 -81.81 -70.11 44.32
N ARG A 1016 -82.33 -70.71 43.24
CA ARG A 1016 -83.13 -71.96 43.30
C ARG A 1016 -82.22 -73.20 43.30
N SER A 1017 -82.65 -74.29 43.93
CA SER A 1017 -81.95 -75.58 43.90
C SER A 1017 -81.68 -76.01 42.44
N GLY A 1018 -80.45 -76.44 42.14
CA GLY A 1018 -80.05 -76.75 40.78
C GLY A 1018 -78.54 -76.82 40.58
N ILE A 1019 -78.12 -77.07 39.33
CA ILE A 1019 -76.71 -77.10 38.94
C ILE A 1019 -76.26 -75.70 38.53
N TYR A 1020 -75.11 -75.31 39.07
CA TYR A 1020 -74.41 -74.07 38.75
C TYR A 1020 -72.96 -74.38 38.36
N PHE A 1021 -72.30 -73.42 37.73
CA PHE A 1021 -70.89 -73.50 37.38
C PHE A 1021 -70.17 -72.25 37.84
N TYR A 1022 -68.95 -72.38 38.31
CA TYR A 1022 -68.08 -71.24 38.59
C TYR A 1022 -66.84 -71.30 37.71
N GLU A 1023 -66.42 -70.13 37.22
CA GLU A 1023 -65.24 -69.97 36.38
C GLU A 1023 -64.28 -68.96 37.00
N LEU A 1024 -63.02 -69.35 37.16
CA LEU A 1024 -61.92 -68.48 37.51
C LEU A 1024 -61.14 -68.13 36.24
N LYS A 1025 -60.99 -66.83 35.99
CA LYS A 1025 -60.01 -66.29 35.04
C LYS A 1025 -58.91 -65.56 35.79
N ALA A 1026 -57.67 -65.92 35.50
CA ALA A 1026 -56.46 -65.29 35.99
C ALA A 1026 -55.38 -65.50 34.94
N ASP A 1027 -55.26 -64.60 33.95
CA ASP A 1027 -54.48 -64.86 32.74
C ASP A 1027 -53.04 -65.35 33.02
N PRO A 1028 -52.57 -66.41 32.34
CA PRO A 1028 -53.24 -67.13 31.24
C PRO A 1028 -54.22 -68.23 31.70
N TYR A 1029 -54.40 -68.42 33.00
CA TYR A 1029 -55.21 -69.50 33.56
C TYR A 1029 -56.72 -69.21 33.45
N ARG A 1030 -57.47 -70.19 32.94
CA ARG A 1030 -58.93 -70.18 32.96
C ARG A 1030 -59.44 -71.56 33.34
N GLY A 1031 -60.06 -71.66 34.52
CA GLY A 1031 -60.58 -72.92 35.05
C GLY A 1031 -62.08 -72.81 35.33
N ARG A 1032 -62.84 -73.86 35.03
CA ARG A 1032 -64.28 -73.91 35.32
C ARG A 1032 -64.65 -75.22 36.00
N GLN A 1033 -65.52 -75.14 37.01
CA GLN A 1033 -65.97 -76.28 37.80
C GLN A 1033 -67.49 -76.25 38.01
N LYS A 1034 -68.08 -77.40 38.33
CA LYS A 1034 -69.52 -77.57 38.53
C LYS A 1034 -69.85 -77.69 40.01
N MET A 1035 -70.92 -77.02 40.44
CA MET A 1035 -71.48 -77.14 41.78
C MET A 1035 -72.99 -77.37 41.77
N MET A 1036 -73.51 -77.98 42.83
CA MET A 1036 -74.93 -78.27 43.00
C MET A 1036 -75.45 -77.60 44.26
N LEU A 1037 -76.40 -76.68 44.09
CA LEU A 1037 -77.14 -76.08 45.20
C LEU A 1037 -78.33 -76.98 45.53
N LEU A 1038 -78.37 -77.49 46.75
CA LEU A 1038 -79.53 -78.18 47.30
C LEU A 1038 -80.19 -77.26 48.31
N ARG A 1039 -81.32 -76.67 47.92
CA ARG A 1039 -82.23 -76.02 48.86
C ARG A 1039 -83.51 -76.83 49.02
#